data_AF-A0A7Y8MKV7-F1
#
_entry.id   AF-A0A7Y8MKV7-F1
#
_cell.length_a   1.000
_cell.length_b   1.000
_cell.length_c   1.000
_cell.angle_alpha   90.00
_cell.angle_beta   90.00
_cell.angle_gamma   90.00
#
_symmetry.space_group_name_H-M   'P 1'
#
loop_
_entity.id
_entity.type
_entity.pdbx_description
1 polymer ?
#
loop_
_entity_poly.entity_id
_entity_poly.type
_entity_poly.pdbx_seq_one_letter_code
_entity_poly.pdbx_strand_id
1 'polypeptide(L)'
;MSQHYAITMPQLSDTMTEGVVVTWEKQPGDRVERGDIVATVETDKAIMDVEVFKAGYLAGPLAEVGSTVPVGAAMAYITDTQGDLAIAAGEVVTEKAPSEMIPHHAGAPIVMPQLSDTMTEGIVVTWEKAIGDKIKRGDIVATVETDKAIMDVEVFNEGILSGPLADVGSTIEVGHPMAFIVQDAAQVNDTVATVSAEHKVVDTHHVKPGDKIEAAPKPVAAAPTPALRSDAKPAARPAGRKASPLARKLAAQMGVELGSVAASGPAGAIVAADVQRARPSMKEVAHSLPQVDVPGEGRAMTSMEKAVSHAMTAALTLPTFNVTMNIDTTKLTAAAKARQVSVTVAIAKACSVAMANFPRMNWAYQPVDKLVERPNHDFGIAVKSDDGGLVVPIVSGIQAKSLEQMQADWNDLVPRARIRKLAPKEFANPTFTISNMGMFGVTHFTAIPTPGIAAILAIAANTPQGTPFTITGDHRVLNGADVAAYLAELKQVIEAPEGWMAGTGAAAPAVSPIPEGHWDVQVAVIGGGPGGEDCARDLVEHGIKVAMINNAPFPGGECLWRGCIPSKAWRHAADIIRDRAHDAAKGVTGTDKPKMAWETLEKHRKNILQTRGELALKTDKGVKIDVREGFASFVDAHTLKIVGPDGKESTLTFGAAVIATGAPPFVPPIPGAREGVASGGVLTSDTIWNLAKPPKKLGIVGGGVIGVEMAQIWRDFGADILMLEAKDRILAEIEEEIAKNLTALLNEEFKVVTSAKIAEISGTPGKMVIKYSDAEGKAAEYACDYVLMATGKRPDTAKLNLEALGVALDGAAIKTDSACRTNVPHIYAVGDVIGGYMLAHTAATQGRVAAHNLSGHPLQYNQDLDCGVTFSRPEAGFVGLSVAQAKAKGIDAAEAKMPMSIDAKAMIALETHGMIKLVADKASGKIIGVHFLADHTDTLIGAAVMMVSGGMTLTQVAQAIFPHPTQTELFGELARRLLSRLRRTAKK
;
A
#
# COMPACT_ATOMS: atom_id res chain seq x y z
N MET A 1 9.07 37.80 -48.05
CA MET A 1 10.39 38.34 -47.67
C MET A 1 11.05 37.27 -46.83
N SER A 2 12.25 36.84 -47.23
CA SER A 2 13.07 35.85 -46.52
C SER A 2 13.28 36.29 -45.06
N GLN A 3 13.01 35.43 -44.09
CA GLN A 3 13.33 35.70 -42.70
C GLN A 3 14.83 35.46 -42.48
N HIS A 4 15.59 36.53 -42.28
CA HIS A 4 17.02 36.46 -42.01
C HIS A 4 17.24 36.33 -40.50
N TYR A 5 17.91 35.27 -40.07
CA TYR A 5 18.24 35.03 -38.66
C TYR A 5 19.60 35.65 -38.32
N ALA A 6 19.65 36.59 -37.39
CA ALA A 6 20.88 37.31 -37.05
C ALA A 6 21.79 36.47 -36.14
N ILE A 7 23.06 36.33 -36.53
CA ILE A 7 24.13 35.85 -35.67
C ILE A 7 24.74 37.08 -35.00
N THR A 8 24.63 37.20 -33.68
CA THR A 8 25.09 38.37 -32.92
C THR A 8 26.34 38.07 -32.08
N MET A 9 27.07 39.12 -31.71
CA MET A 9 28.24 39.00 -30.83
C MET A 9 27.79 38.53 -29.42
N PRO A 10 28.21 37.35 -28.94
CA PRO A 10 27.76 36.82 -27.65
C PRO A 10 28.39 37.57 -26.48
N GLN A 11 27.64 37.72 -25.37
CA GLN A 11 28.18 38.25 -24.12
C GLN A 11 28.80 37.11 -23.30
N LEU A 12 30.12 37.15 -23.11
CA LEU A 12 30.86 36.05 -22.50
C LEU A 12 31.31 36.34 -21.06
N SER A 13 31.11 37.56 -20.57
CA SER A 13 31.23 37.90 -19.15
C SER A 13 30.41 39.13 -18.79
N ASP A 14 30.07 39.27 -17.51
CA ASP A 14 29.23 40.34 -16.96
C ASP A 14 29.81 41.76 -17.15
N THR A 15 31.08 41.89 -17.53
CA THR A 15 31.76 43.16 -17.81
C THR A 15 32.09 43.39 -19.29
N MET A 16 31.76 42.45 -20.18
CA MET A 16 32.08 42.53 -21.61
C MET A 16 31.06 43.40 -22.35
N THR A 17 31.55 44.43 -23.05
CA THR A 17 30.72 45.33 -23.89
C THR A 17 30.96 45.14 -25.38
N GLU A 18 32.09 44.57 -25.78
CA GLU A 18 32.48 44.34 -27.19
C GLU A 18 33.47 43.17 -27.33
N GLY A 19 33.59 42.59 -28.52
CA GLY A 19 34.53 41.51 -28.83
C GLY A 19 35.11 41.64 -30.25
N VAL A 20 36.26 41.03 -30.51
CA VAL A 20 36.95 41.10 -31.81
C VAL A 20 36.74 39.79 -32.58
N VAL A 21 36.36 39.89 -33.86
CA VAL A 21 36.20 38.69 -34.71
C VAL A 21 37.58 38.20 -35.16
N VAL A 22 38.00 37.01 -34.74
CA VAL A 22 39.34 36.48 -35.03
C VAL A 22 39.37 35.72 -36.33
N THR A 23 38.36 34.92 -36.62
CA THR A 23 38.23 34.14 -37.86
C THR A 23 36.77 33.82 -38.14
N TRP A 24 36.43 33.65 -39.42
CA TRP A 24 35.17 33.03 -39.84
C TRP A 24 35.48 31.58 -40.25
N GLU A 25 34.81 30.63 -39.59
CA GLU A 25 35.02 29.18 -39.77
C GLU A 25 34.16 28.60 -40.91
N LYS A 26 33.24 29.40 -41.45
CA LYS A 26 32.35 29.09 -42.57
C LYS A 26 32.32 30.24 -43.57
N GLN A 27 32.14 29.93 -44.86
CA GLN A 27 32.08 30.94 -45.93
C GLN A 27 30.63 31.36 -46.23
N PRO A 28 30.40 32.59 -46.72
CA PRO A 28 29.09 33.00 -47.21
C PRO A 28 28.55 32.03 -48.27
N GLY A 29 27.33 31.54 -48.05
CA GLY A 29 26.66 30.54 -48.87
C GLY A 29 26.81 29.10 -48.35
N ASP A 30 27.64 28.86 -47.34
CA ASP A 30 27.74 27.55 -46.71
C ASP A 30 26.47 27.21 -45.93
N ARG A 31 26.04 25.96 -46.05
CA ARG A 31 24.96 25.43 -45.23
C ARG A 31 25.50 25.15 -43.83
N VAL A 32 24.83 25.69 -42.83
CA VAL A 32 25.15 25.53 -41.41
C VAL A 32 23.98 24.84 -40.72
N GLU A 33 24.29 23.91 -39.81
CA GLU A 33 23.29 23.22 -38.99
C GLU A 33 23.33 23.74 -37.54
N ARG A 34 22.25 23.51 -36.79
CA ARG A 34 22.20 23.89 -35.37
C ARG A 34 23.34 23.20 -34.64
N GLY A 35 24.24 23.99 -34.09
CA GLY A 35 25.44 23.55 -33.40
C GLY A 35 26.74 23.69 -34.17
N ASP A 36 26.68 24.19 -35.40
CA ASP A 36 27.89 24.51 -36.17
C ASP A 36 28.55 25.80 -35.67
N ILE A 37 29.88 25.78 -35.64
CA ILE A 37 30.69 26.97 -35.35
C ILE A 37 30.86 27.76 -36.65
N VAL A 38 30.54 29.05 -36.61
CA VAL A 38 30.59 29.94 -37.79
C VAL A 38 31.68 30.98 -37.70
N ALA A 39 32.07 31.41 -36.50
CA ALA A 39 33.17 32.34 -36.28
C ALA A 39 33.88 32.05 -34.96
N THR A 40 35.12 32.51 -34.84
CA THR A 40 35.85 32.54 -33.58
C THR A 40 36.05 33.99 -33.17
N VAL A 41 35.72 34.34 -31.94
CA VAL A 41 35.84 35.69 -31.40
C VAL A 41 36.80 35.73 -30.21
N GLU A 42 37.52 36.83 -30.07
CA GLU A 42 38.48 37.08 -29.01
C GLU A 42 38.02 38.26 -28.17
N THR A 43 38.17 38.08 -26.88
CA THR A 43 37.93 39.08 -25.85
C THR A 43 39.21 39.28 -25.06
N ASP A 44 39.21 40.26 -24.16
CA ASP A 44 40.32 40.52 -23.24
C ASP A 44 40.65 39.34 -22.30
N LYS A 45 39.76 38.34 -22.19
CA LYS A 45 39.91 37.20 -21.26
C LYS A 45 39.89 35.82 -21.90
N ALA A 46 39.31 35.66 -23.08
CA ALA A 46 39.16 34.36 -23.73
C ALA A 46 38.95 34.46 -25.24
N ILE A 47 39.39 33.42 -25.94
CA ILE A 47 39.10 33.17 -27.36
C ILE A 47 38.07 32.03 -27.40
N MET A 48 36.94 32.25 -28.07
CA MET A 48 35.81 31.34 -28.06
C MET A 48 35.10 31.28 -29.40
N ASP A 49 34.48 30.13 -29.65
CA ASP A 49 33.78 29.81 -30.88
C ASP A 49 32.32 30.27 -30.80
N VAL A 50 31.82 30.91 -31.86
CA VAL A 50 30.43 31.36 -32.02
C VAL A 50 29.67 30.28 -32.78
N GLU A 51 28.74 29.66 -32.07
CA GLU A 51 27.89 28.57 -32.55
C GLU A 51 26.54 29.10 -33.05
N VAL A 52 25.98 28.49 -34.10
CA VAL A 52 24.65 28.86 -34.63
C VAL A 52 23.55 27.97 -34.09
N PHE A 53 22.43 28.58 -33.73
CA PHE A 53 21.30 27.88 -33.13
C PHE A 53 20.18 27.55 -34.12
N LYS A 54 20.31 27.98 -35.37
CA LYS A 54 19.35 27.73 -36.46
C LYS A 54 20.08 27.21 -37.70
N ALA A 55 19.50 26.19 -38.34
CA ALA A 55 20.04 25.65 -39.58
C ALA A 55 19.62 26.51 -40.78
N GLY A 56 20.51 26.70 -41.75
CA GLY A 56 20.25 27.49 -42.95
C GLY A 56 21.53 27.75 -43.74
N TYR A 57 21.56 28.80 -44.54
CA TYR A 57 22.71 29.23 -45.34
C TYR A 57 23.28 30.55 -44.81
N LEU A 58 24.59 30.60 -44.57
CA LEU A 58 25.24 31.79 -44.03
C LEU A 58 25.25 32.93 -45.05
N ALA A 59 24.63 34.07 -44.76
CA ALA A 59 24.64 35.27 -45.60
C ALA A 59 25.56 36.35 -45.03
N GLY A 60 26.73 36.46 -45.66
CA GLY A 60 27.80 37.43 -45.39
C GLY A 60 28.48 37.27 -44.02
N PRO A 61 29.74 37.70 -43.85
CA PRO A 61 30.11 38.42 -42.65
C PRO A 61 29.76 39.90 -42.82
N LEU A 62 29.05 40.48 -41.84
CA LEU A 62 28.84 41.94 -41.72
C LEU A 62 30.02 42.63 -41.01
N ALA A 63 30.88 41.83 -40.36
CA ALA A 63 32.06 42.28 -39.64
C ALA A 63 33.31 41.55 -40.16
N GLU A 64 34.32 42.31 -40.57
CA GLU A 64 35.58 41.76 -41.07
C GLU A 64 36.42 41.14 -39.94
N VAL A 65 37.27 40.18 -40.29
CA VAL A 65 38.25 39.62 -39.36
C VAL A 65 39.18 40.72 -38.84
N GLY A 66 39.29 40.82 -37.51
CA GLY A 66 40.02 41.85 -36.78
C GLY A 66 39.16 43.04 -36.35
N SER A 67 37.88 43.11 -36.74
CA SER A 67 36.99 44.20 -36.34
C SER A 67 36.35 43.94 -34.97
N THR A 68 36.22 45.02 -34.19
CA THR A 68 35.54 45.01 -32.89
C THR A 68 34.05 45.22 -33.08
N VAL A 69 33.23 44.30 -32.56
CA VAL A 69 31.78 44.31 -32.65
C VAL A 69 31.19 44.39 -31.24
N PRO A 70 30.28 45.35 -30.97
CA PRO A 70 29.58 45.42 -29.68
C PRO A 70 28.78 44.16 -29.39
N VAL A 71 28.74 43.75 -28.13
CA VAL A 71 27.91 42.63 -27.67
C VAL A 71 26.44 42.87 -28.07
N GLY A 72 25.82 41.86 -28.70
CA GLY A 72 24.46 41.92 -29.20
C GLY A 72 24.28 42.52 -30.60
N ALA A 73 25.32 43.13 -31.20
CA ALA A 73 25.26 43.59 -32.59
C ALA A 73 25.40 42.42 -33.58
N ALA A 74 24.72 42.52 -34.73
CA ALA A 74 24.72 41.48 -35.75
C ALA A 74 26.09 41.39 -36.46
N MET A 75 26.64 40.19 -36.49
CA MET A 75 27.91 39.84 -37.14
C MET A 75 27.72 39.18 -38.50
N ALA A 76 26.62 38.43 -38.69
CA ALA A 76 26.24 37.75 -39.93
C ALA A 76 24.75 37.38 -39.88
N TYR A 77 24.19 36.85 -40.97
CA TYR A 77 22.83 36.31 -40.99
C TYR A 77 22.78 34.88 -41.51
N ILE A 78 21.71 34.16 -41.19
CA ILE A 78 21.37 32.84 -41.74
C ILE A 78 20.07 32.98 -42.51
N THR A 79 20.02 32.41 -43.71
CA THR A 79 18.86 32.47 -44.62
C THR A 79 18.41 31.07 -44.99
N ASP A 80 17.12 30.91 -45.28
CA ASP A 80 16.57 29.58 -45.61
C ASP A 80 16.81 29.17 -47.07
N THR A 81 17.33 30.08 -47.93
CA THR A 81 17.45 29.86 -49.37
C THR A 81 18.88 30.08 -49.87
N GLN A 82 19.45 29.08 -50.53
CA GLN A 82 20.80 29.13 -51.08
C GLN A 82 20.91 30.16 -52.23
N GLY A 83 21.61 31.27 -51.99
CA GLY A 83 21.88 32.31 -53.00
C GLY A 83 21.33 33.70 -52.68
N ASP A 84 20.55 33.87 -51.61
CA ASP A 84 20.06 35.16 -51.15
C ASP A 84 21.10 35.84 -50.23
N LEU A 85 22.15 36.39 -50.85
CA LEU A 85 23.35 36.91 -50.17
C LEU A 85 23.35 38.44 -49.96
N ALA A 86 22.32 39.16 -50.41
CA ALA A 86 22.28 40.62 -50.41
C ALA A 86 21.26 41.15 -49.36
N ILE A 87 21.72 41.28 -48.11
CA ILE A 87 20.92 41.92 -47.05
C ILE A 87 21.32 43.40 -46.99
N ALA A 88 20.36 44.30 -47.22
CA ALA A 88 20.60 45.74 -47.13
C ALA A 88 20.82 46.14 -45.65
N ALA A 89 21.77 47.05 -45.39
CA ALA A 89 22.05 47.57 -44.05
C ALA A 89 20.84 48.33 -43.49
N GLY A 90 19.99 47.63 -42.72
CA GLY A 90 18.80 48.21 -42.06
C GLY A 90 17.62 47.26 -41.82
N GLU A 91 17.64 46.02 -42.31
CA GLU A 91 16.56 45.06 -42.03
C GLU A 91 16.75 44.32 -40.70
N VAL A 92 15.96 44.68 -39.69
CA VAL A 92 15.84 43.95 -38.43
C VAL A 92 14.61 43.06 -38.51
N VAL A 93 14.79 41.73 -38.49
CA VAL A 93 13.69 40.76 -38.41
C VAL A 93 13.70 40.10 -37.03
N THR A 94 12.81 40.54 -36.15
CA THR A 94 12.44 39.83 -34.93
C THR A 94 11.47 38.71 -35.28
N GLU A 95 11.84 37.46 -35.01
CA GLU A 95 10.94 36.32 -35.21
C GLU A 95 10.00 36.16 -34.00
N LYS A 96 8.69 36.23 -34.28
CA LYS A 96 7.58 35.84 -33.39
C LYS A 96 7.54 34.32 -33.24
N ALA A 97 7.45 33.83 -32.00
CA ALA A 97 7.06 32.46 -31.70
C ALA A 97 5.53 32.26 -31.89
N PRO A 98 5.05 31.09 -32.33
CA PRO A 98 3.64 30.70 -32.19
C PRO A 98 3.32 30.41 -30.72
N SER A 99 2.24 31.03 -30.23
CA SER A 99 1.70 31.00 -28.86
C SER A 99 1.23 29.61 -28.42
N GLU A 100 1.31 29.26 -27.15
CA GLU A 100 0.16 29.42 -26.23
C GLU A 100 0.58 29.92 -24.83
N MET A 101 1.29 31.07 -24.70
CA MET A 101 1.33 31.78 -23.40
C MET A 101 1.86 33.23 -23.46
N ILE A 102 1.61 33.98 -24.54
CA ILE A 102 2.10 35.37 -24.63
C ILE A 102 0.93 36.33 -24.89
N PRO A 103 0.39 37.00 -23.86
CA PRO A 103 -0.48 38.16 -24.07
C PRO A 103 0.30 39.31 -24.71
N HIS A 104 -0.40 40.15 -25.45
CA HIS A 104 0.13 41.32 -26.17
C HIS A 104 0.81 42.41 -25.30
N HIS A 105 0.93 42.20 -23.98
CA HIS A 105 1.62 43.07 -23.00
C HIS A 105 2.45 42.30 -21.97
N ALA A 106 2.92 41.09 -22.30
CA ALA A 106 3.79 40.31 -21.42
C ALA A 106 5.08 41.08 -21.15
N GLY A 107 5.30 41.48 -19.90
CA GLY A 107 6.57 42.06 -19.46
C GLY A 107 7.74 41.07 -19.54
N ALA A 108 8.76 41.23 -18.70
CA ALA A 108 9.92 40.33 -18.72
C ALA A 108 9.50 38.90 -18.31
N PRO A 109 9.76 37.86 -19.11
CA PRO A 109 9.34 36.50 -18.78
C PRO A 109 10.13 35.93 -17.60
N ILE A 110 9.44 35.21 -16.72
CA ILE A 110 10.02 34.27 -15.77
C ILE A 110 9.94 32.91 -16.44
N VAL A 111 11.08 32.33 -16.80
CA VAL A 111 11.14 31.08 -17.56
C VAL A 111 11.54 29.90 -16.66
N MET A 112 11.19 28.69 -17.08
CA MET A 112 11.68 27.47 -16.43
C MET A 112 13.21 27.39 -16.55
N PRO A 113 13.95 27.42 -15.43
CA PRO A 113 15.41 27.38 -15.47
C PRO A 113 15.93 25.99 -15.87
N GLN A 114 17.05 25.94 -16.60
CA GLN A 114 17.76 24.69 -16.84
C GLN A 114 18.64 24.37 -15.64
N LEU A 115 18.25 23.37 -14.85
CA LEU A 115 18.94 23.00 -13.61
C LEU A 115 19.88 21.80 -13.78
N SER A 116 19.84 21.12 -14.93
CA SER A 116 20.76 20.04 -15.31
C SER A 116 20.93 19.99 -16.83
N ASP A 117 22.12 19.61 -17.29
CA ASP A 117 22.45 19.43 -18.72
C ASP A 117 21.56 18.40 -19.44
N THR A 118 20.83 17.57 -18.69
CA THR A 118 19.88 16.58 -19.23
C THR A 118 18.41 16.95 -19.00
N MET A 119 18.10 18.10 -18.38
CA MET A 119 16.73 18.54 -18.10
C MET A 119 16.14 19.20 -19.35
N THR A 120 15.01 18.68 -19.81
CA THR A 120 14.23 19.26 -20.91
C THR A 120 12.95 19.94 -20.42
N GLU A 121 12.41 19.54 -19.27
CA GLU A 121 11.17 20.07 -18.68
C GLU A 121 11.21 20.00 -17.14
N GLY A 122 10.33 20.75 -16.47
CA GLY A 122 10.16 20.74 -15.01
C GLY A 122 8.71 20.97 -14.58
N ILE A 123 8.37 20.53 -13.36
CA ILE A 123 7.03 20.65 -12.79
C ILE A 123 6.99 21.80 -11.78
N VAL A 124 5.96 22.65 -11.85
CA VAL A 124 5.76 23.75 -10.88
C VAL A 124 5.18 23.17 -9.58
N VAL A 125 5.87 23.31 -8.45
CA VAL A 125 5.46 22.72 -7.16
C VAL A 125 4.73 23.72 -6.28
N THR A 126 5.25 24.95 -6.17
CA THR A 126 4.63 26.05 -5.42
C THR A 126 4.96 27.40 -6.04
N TRP A 127 4.07 28.38 -5.84
CA TRP A 127 4.36 29.80 -6.05
C TRP A 127 4.55 30.50 -4.70
N GLU A 128 5.69 31.16 -4.52
CA GLU A 128 6.03 31.87 -3.29
C GLU A 128 5.49 33.32 -3.27
N LYS A 129 5.13 33.84 -4.45
CA LYS A 129 4.55 35.18 -4.69
C LYS A 129 3.21 35.07 -5.41
N ALA A 130 2.28 35.99 -5.12
CA ALA A 130 0.97 36.06 -5.77
C ALA A 130 0.97 37.03 -6.96
N ILE A 131 0.04 36.85 -7.90
CA ILE A 131 -0.14 37.80 -9.02
C ILE A 131 -0.43 39.20 -8.46
N GLY A 132 0.30 40.21 -8.95
CA GLY A 132 0.26 41.59 -8.46
C GLY A 132 1.29 41.92 -7.38
N ASP A 133 2.05 40.95 -6.88
CA ASP A 133 3.11 41.20 -5.90
C ASP A 133 4.31 41.92 -6.52
N LYS A 134 4.93 42.83 -5.75
CA LYS A 134 6.19 43.46 -6.14
C LYS A 134 7.35 42.48 -5.99
N ILE A 135 8.12 42.34 -7.05
CA ILE A 135 9.29 41.49 -7.16
C ILE A 135 10.55 42.35 -7.14
N LYS A 136 11.53 41.97 -6.31
CA LYS A 136 12.87 42.51 -6.33
C LYS A 136 13.85 41.51 -6.94
N ARG A 137 14.95 42.02 -7.51
CA ARG A 137 16.06 41.18 -7.96
C ARG A 137 16.57 40.32 -6.80
N GLY A 138 16.59 39.01 -6.98
CA GLY A 138 16.99 38.01 -6.00
C GLY A 138 15.85 37.44 -5.16
N ASP A 139 14.60 37.85 -5.39
CA ASP A 139 13.45 37.21 -4.76
C ASP A 139 13.21 35.81 -5.36
N ILE A 140 12.81 34.87 -4.50
CA ILE A 140 12.31 33.56 -4.92
C ILE A 140 10.82 33.70 -5.25
N VAL A 141 10.40 33.26 -6.43
CA VAL A 141 9.02 33.41 -6.92
C VAL A 141 8.26 32.09 -6.98
N ALA A 142 8.94 30.97 -7.19
CA ALA A 142 8.34 29.63 -7.27
C ALA A 142 9.35 28.56 -6.86
N THR A 143 8.87 27.37 -6.51
CA THR A 143 9.68 26.16 -6.37
C THR A 143 9.29 25.17 -7.46
N VAL A 144 10.28 24.56 -8.12
CA VAL A 144 10.08 23.61 -9.23
C VAL A 144 10.74 22.26 -8.92
N GLU A 145 10.16 21.19 -9.44
CA GLU A 145 10.63 19.81 -9.31
C GLU A 145 11.05 19.25 -10.67
N THR A 146 12.15 18.50 -10.66
CA THR A 146 12.71 17.78 -11.81
C THR A 146 12.87 16.31 -11.45
N ASP A 147 13.26 15.50 -12.43
CA ASP A 147 13.60 14.08 -12.22
C ASP A 147 14.75 13.84 -11.22
N LYS A 148 15.50 14.90 -10.87
CA LYS A 148 16.73 14.84 -10.06
C LYS A 148 16.73 15.70 -8.79
N ALA A 149 15.97 16.79 -8.74
CA ALA A 149 15.97 17.73 -7.60
C ALA A 149 14.73 18.63 -7.55
N ILE A 150 14.45 19.16 -6.35
CA ILE A 150 13.49 20.25 -6.10
C ILE A 150 14.30 21.51 -5.80
N MET A 151 14.04 22.62 -6.49
CA MET A 151 14.84 23.86 -6.39
C MET A 151 13.97 25.12 -6.51
N ASP A 152 14.47 26.22 -5.94
CA ASP A 152 13.82 27.53 -5.93
C ASP A 152 14.18 28.34 -7.18
N VAL A 153 13.18 29.01 -7.77
CA VAL A 153 13.32 29.89 -8.94
C VAL A 153 13.53 31.32 -8.44
N GLU A 154 14.75 31.81 -8.57
CA GLU A 154 15.15 33.19 -8.30
C GLU A 154 14.99 34.06 -9.56
N VAL A 155 14.50 35.29 -9.41
CA VAL A 155 14.31 36.23 -10.52
C VAL A 155 15.32 37.37 -10.52
N PHE A 156 15.76 37.74 -11.73
CA PHE A 156 16.81 38.73 -11.93
C PHE A 156 16.30 40.13 -12.30
N ASN A 157 14.99 40.25 -12.59
CA ASN A 157 14.34 41.49 -12.98
C ASN A 157 13.41 41.99 -11.86
N GLU A 158 13.37 43.30 -11.65
CA GLU A 158 12.44 43.95 -10.71
C GLU A 158 11.16 44.39 -11.41
N GLY A 159 10.02 44.36 -10.70
CA GLY A 159 8.73 44.77 -11.23
C GLY A 159 7.56 44.16 -10.45
N ILE A 160 6.47 43.82 -11.14
CA ILE A 160 5.24 43.26 -10.56
C ILE A 160 4.92 41.92 -11.25
N LEU A 161 4.63 40.87 -10.47
CA LEU A 161 4.28 39.55 -11.01
C LEU A 161 2.95 39.62 -11.78
N SER A 162 2.94 39.09 -12.99
CA SER A 162 1.79 39.07 -13.91
C SER A 162 1.68 37.70 -14.57
N GLY A 163 0.44 37.24 -14.79
CA GLY A 163 0.15 36.04 -15.55
C GLY A 163 0.24 36.22 -17.08
N PRO A 164 -0.09 35.19 -17.88
CA PRO A 164 -0.57 33.87 -17.47
C PRO A 164 0.43 33.18 -16.56
N LEU A 165 -0.02 32.80 -15.37
CA LEU A 165 0.78 32.12 -14.37
C LEU A 165 0.59 30.61 -14.53
N ALA A 166 1.67 29.85 -14.66
CA ALA A 166 1.57 28.39 -14.76
C ALA A 166 0.99 27.80 -13.45
N ASP A 167 -0.07 27.02 -13.57
CA ASP A 167 -0.75 26.42 -12.42
C ASP A 167 0.14 25.38 -11.71
N VAL A 168 -0.06 25.17 -10.41
CA VAL A 168 0.72 24.17 -9.65
C VAL A 168 0.45 22.77 -10.20
N GLY A 169 1.51 22.01 -10.47
CA GLY A 169 1.47 20.72 -11.18
C GLY A 169 1.66 20.82 -12.70
N SER A 170 1.74 22.02 -13.26
CA SER A 170 2.02 22.21 -14.69
C SER A 170 3.44 21.76 -15.06
N THR A 171 3.58 21.10 -16.21
CA THR A 171 4.88 20.70 -16.78
C THR A 171 5.30 21.74 -17.81
N ILE A 172 6.48 22.33 -17.65
CA ILE A 172 6.98 23.42 -18.49
C ILE A 172 8.38 23.08 -19.01
N GLU A 173 8.56 23.16 -20.32
CA GLU A 173 9.84 22.98 -21.00
C GLU A 173 10.86 24.03 -20.54
N VAL A 174 12.11 23.63 -20.40
CA VAL A 174 13.21 24.53 -20.05
C VAL A 174 13.27 25.70 -21.02
N GLY A 175 13.34 26.92 -20.48
CA GLY A 175 13.35 28.16 -21.25
C GLY A 175 11.97 28.69 -21.65
N HIS A 176 10.87 27.94 -21.41
CA HIS A 176 9.52 28.44 -21.65
C HIS A 176 9.02 29.32 -20.50
N PRO A 177 8.22 30.38 -20.77
CA PRO A 177 7.65 31.23 -19.74
C PRO A 177 6.71 30.48 -18.81
N MET A 178 6.88 30.69 -17.52
CA MET A 178 6.00 30.26 -16.43
C MET A 178 5.14 31.42 -15.90
N ALA A 179 5.64 32.65 -16.03
CA ALA A 179 4.98 33.90 -15.63
C ALA A 179 5.67 35.11 -16.29
N PHE A 180 5.23 36.33 -15.98
CA PHE A 180 5.82 37.57 -16.47
C PHE A 180 5.98 38.62 -15.38
N ILE A 181 6.89 39.58 -15.58
CA ILE A 181 7.14 40.72 -14.70
C ILE A 181 6.87 42.01 -15.48
N VAL A 182 5.85 42.77 -15.08
CA VAL A 182 5.48 44.05 -15.70
C VAL A 182 5.94 45.23 -14.83
N GLN A 183 6.09 46.41 -15.43
CA GLN A 183 6.54 47.62 -14.71
C GLN A 183 5.37 48.44 -14.13
N ASP A 184 4.16 48.29 -14.69
CA ASP A 184 2.97 49.02 -14.27
C ASP A 184 1.90 48.05 -13.74
N ALA A 185 1.29 48.39 -12.60
CA ALA A 185 0.19 47.62 -12.01
C ALA A 185 -1.02 47.53 -12.93
N ALA A 186 -1.22 48.51 -13.82
CA ALA A 186 -2.30 48.48 -14.83
C ALA A 186 -2.09 47.44 -15.94
N GLN A 187 -0.89 46.85 -16.04
CA GLN A 187 -0.53 45.85 -17.06
C GLN A 187 -0.56 44.42 -16.51
N VAL A 188 -0.92 44.23 -15.23
CA VAL A 188 -0.99 42.92 -14.59
C VAL A 188 -2.15 42.12 -15.18
N ASN A 189 -1.83 40.94 -15.71
CA ASN A 189 -2.79 39.94 -16.15
C ASN A 189 -3.02 38.93 -15.01
N ASP A 190 -4.28 38.68 -14.68
CA ASP A 190 -4.73 37.85 -13.56
C ASP A 190 -5.10 36.41 -13.97
N THR A 191 -4.67 35.97 -15.16
CA THR A 191 -4.92 34.63 -15.69
C THR A 191 -3.92 33.62 -15.11
N VAL A 192 -4.40 32.44 -14.76
CA VAL A 192 -3.64 31.22 -14.44
C VAL A 192 -3.95 30.18 -15.51
N ALA A 193 -2.94 29.43 -15.96
CA ALA A 193 -3.06 28.43 -17.02
C ALA A 193 -2.41 27.11 -16.60
N THR A 194 -3.12 25.99 -16.76
CA THR A 194 -2.59 24.65 -16.50
C THR A 194 -1.95 24.10 -17.77
N VAL A 195 -0.68 23.69 -17.70
CA VAL A 195 0.08 23.18 -18.85
C VAL A 195 0.41 21.70 -18.69
N SER A 196 0.08 20.91 -19.71
CA SER A 196 0.33 19.45 -19.77
C SER A 196 1.80 19.12 -20.09
N ALA A 197 2.18 17.85 -19.90
CA ALA A 197 3.48 17.33 -20.34
C ALA A 197 3.68 17.41 -21.88
N GLU A 198 2.60 17.56 -22.66
CA GLU A 198 2.70 17.86 -24.09
C GLU A 198 2.83 19.36 -24.41
N HIS A 199 3.07 20.22 -23.40
CA HIS A 199 3.22 21.68 -23.52
C HIS A 199 1.99 22.40 -24.10
N LYS A 200 0.80 21.82 -23.89
CA LYS A 200 -0.49 22.41 -24.30
C LYS A 200 -1.23 22.96 -23.09
N VAL A 201 -1.91 24.10 -23.28
CA VAL A 201 -2.80 24.68 -22.27
C VAL A 201 -4.04 23.80 -22.15
N VAL A 202 -4.23 23.22 -20.96
CA VAL A 202 -5.33 22.30 -20.66
C VAL A 202 -6.54 23.06 -20.11
N ASP A 203 -6.30 24.09 -19.30
CA ASP A 203 -7.33 24.93 -18.71
C ASP A 203 -6.78 26.35 -18.42
N THR A 204 -7.67 27.34 -18.37
CA THR A 204 -7.36 28.73 -18.01
C THR A 204 -8.44 29.32 -17.13
N HIS A 205 -8.05 29.95 -16.02
CA HIS A 205 -8.96 30.62 -15.10
C HIS A 205 -8.36 31.92 -14.56
N HIS A 206 -9.21 32.84 -14.12
CA HIS A 206 -8.76 34.10 -13.51
C HIS A 206 -8.68 33.96 -11.98
N VAL A 207 -7.61 34.47 -11.39
CA VAL A 207 -7.38 34.49 -9.95
C VAL A 207 -7.29 35.94 -9.48
N LYS A 208 -7.98 36.32 -8.41
CA LYS A 208 -7.94 37.70 -7.93
C LYS A 208 -6.51 38.08 -7.49
N PRO A 209 -6.03 39.30 -7.79
CA PRO A 209 -4.72 39.75 -7.33
C PRO A 209 -4.57 39.59 -5.81
N GLY A 210 -3.55 38.84 -5.39
CA GLY A 210 -3.26 38.54 -3.97
C GLY A 210 -3.63 37.14 -3.45
N ASP A 211 -4.37 36.33 -4.21
CA ASP A 211 -4.65 34.94 -3.82
C ASP A 211 -3.47 34.02 -4.21
N LYS A 212 -3.01 33.15 -3.30
CA LYS A 212 -1.95 32.15 -3.55
C LYS A 212 -2.53 30.89 -4.20
N ILE A 213 -1.79 30.29 -5.14
CA ILE A 213 -2.14 28.99 -5.74
C ILE A 213 -1.76 27.86 -4.75
N GLU A 214 -2.72 26.98 -4.42
CA GLU A 214 -2.51 25.87 -3.46
C GLU A 214 -1.47 24.84 -3.97
N ALA A 215 -0.60 24.35 -3.07
CA ALA A 215 0.48 23.42 -3.37
C ALA A 215 -0.03 21.99 -3.65
N ALA A 216 0.57 21.29 -4.64
CA ALA A 216 0.34 19.87 -4.86
C ALA A 216 1.15 18.98 -3.88
N PRO A 217 0.66 17.78 -3.50
CA PRO A 217 1.35 16.89 -2.57
C PRO A 217 2.59 16.21 -3.21
N LYS A 218 3.75 16.27 -2.52
CA LYS A 218 5.08 15.81 -2.98
C LYS A 218 5.23 14.27 -3.14
N PRO A 219 5.89 13.77 -4.20
CA PRO A 219 6.50 12.44 -4.28
C PRO A 219 7.90 12.37 -3.62
N VAL A 220 8.38 11.16 -3.33
CA VAL A 220 9.60 10.86 -2.54
C VAL A 220 10.84 10.60 -3.45
N ALA A 221 11.99 11.20 -3.10
CA ALA A 221 13.22 11.30 -3.91
C ALA A 221 14.19 10.08 -3.94
N ALA A 222 15.10 10.05 -4.94
CA ALA A 222 16.18 9.07 -5.16
C ALA A 222 17.61 9.62 -4.94
N ALA A 223 18.63 8.74 -4.83
CA ALA A 223 19.96 8.96 -4.21
C ALA A 223 21.17 9.26 -5.18
N PRO A 224 22.38 9.71 -4.71
CA PRO A 224 23.43 10.39 -5.52
C PRO A 224 24.67 9.55 -5.97
N THR A 225 25.50 10.10 -6.88
CA THR A 225 26.70 9.49 -7.56
C THR A 225 28.05 10.21 -7.24
N PRO A 226 29.26 9.56 -7.28
CA PRO A 226 30.55 10.13 -6.81
C PRO A 226 31.44 10.86 -7.86
N ALA A 227 32.42 11.66 -7.37
CA ALA A 227 33.19 12.71 -8.09
C ALA A 227 34.58 12.34 -8.69
N LEU A 228 35.05 13.13 -9.69
CA LEU A 228 36.33 13.02 -10.46
C LEU A 228 37.41 14.07 -10.04
N ARG A 229 38.71 13.82 -10.34
CA ARG A 229 39.87 14.69 -10.02
C ARG A 229 40.09 15.85 -11.02
N SER A 230 40.34 17.06 -10.54
CA SER A 230 40.26 18.34 -11.29
C SER A 230 41.54 18.79 -12.02
N ASP A 231 42.70 18.18 -11.78
CA ASP A 231 44.00 18.85 -11.91
C ASP A 231 45.00 18.18 -12.90
N ALA A 232 44.54 17.27 -13.76
CA ALA A 232 45.39 16.59 -14.75
C ALA A 232 45.63 17.41 -16.04
N LYS A 233 46.90 17.52 -16.49
CA LYS A 233 47.29 18.17 -17.76
C LYS A 233 46.91 17.30 -18.98
N PRO A 234 46.40 17.85 -20.10
CA PRO A 234 45.95 17.07 -21.25
C PRO A 234 47.04 16.20 -21.89
N ALA A 235 46.73 14.94 -22.19
CA ALA A 235 47.66 13.97 -22.78
C ALA A 235 48.19 14.41 -24.17
N ALA A 236 49.39 13.99 -24.56
CA ALA A 236 49.97 14.32 -25.88
C ALA A 236 49.21 13.64 -27.03
N ARG A 237 49.21 14.24 -28.22
CA ARG A 237 48.56 13.63 -29.40
C ARG A 237 49.42 12.48 -29.95
N PRO A 238 48.81 11.34 -30.33
CA PRO A 238 49.55 10.27 -31.03
C PRO A 238 50.07 10.74 -32.39
N ALA A 239 51.26 10.28 -32.77
CA ALA A 239 51.85 10.64 -34.07
C ALA A 239 50.92 10.21 -35.23
N GLY A 240 50.61 11.15 -36.13
CA GLY A 240 49.77 10.89 -37.31
C GLY A 240 48.26 10.80 -37.06
N ARG A 241 47.77 10.97 -35.81
CA ARG A 241 46.33 10.94 -35.49
C ARG A 241 45.88 12.18 -34.72
N LYS A 242 44.69 12.69 -35.05
CA LYS A 242 44.09 13.85 -34.38
C LYS A 242 43.38 13.40 -33.10
N ALA A 243 43.42 14.19 -32.03
CA ALA A 243 42.68 13.94 -30.79
C ALA A 243 42.15 15.27 -30.24
N SER A 244 40.86 15.29 -29.86
CA SER A 244 40.17 16.49 -29.38
C SER A 244 40.71 16.94 -28.01
N PRO A 245 40.67 18.24 -27.68
CA PRO A 245 41.15 18.75 -26.40
C PRO A 245 40.46 18.10 -25.19
N LEU A 246 39.14 17.89 -25.28
CA LEU A 246 38.36 17.21 -24.25
C LEU A 246 38.78 15.73 -24.11
N ALA A 247 38.95 14.99 -25.20
CA ALA A 247 39.45 13.61 -25.17
C ALA A 247 40.84 13.52 -24.52
N ARG A 248 41.72 14.47 -24.78
CA ARG A 248 43.08 14.52 -24.21
C ARG A 248 43.08 14.85 -22.72
N LYS A 249 42.18 15.75 -22.29
CA LYS A 249 41.98 16.07 -20.87
C LYS A 249 41.39 14.88 -20.13
N LEU A 250 40.37 14.25 -20.71
CA LEU A 250 39.73 13.06 -20.14
C LEU A 250 40.68 11.87 -20.08
N ALA A 251 41.48 11.65 -21.13
CA ALA A 251 42.48 10.59 -21.17
C ALA A 251 43.55 10.78 -20.09
N ALA A 252 43.95 12.03 -19.82
CA ALA A 252 44.86 12.33 -18.71
C ALA A 252 44.22 12.18 -17.33
N GLN A 253 42.94 12.52 -17.18
CA GLN A 253 42.19 12.33 -15.94
C GLN A 253 41.90 10.85 -15.65
N MET A 254 41.79 10.02 -16.69
CA MET A 254 41.42 8.59 -16.60
C MET A 254 42.61 7.63 -16.81
N GLY A 255 43.80 8.15 -17.15
CA GLY A 255 45.01 7.34 -17.39
C GLY A 255 44.99 6.51 -18.69
N VAL A 256 44.28 6.97 -19.73
CA VAL A 256 44.09 6.24 -21.00
C VAL A 256 45.12 6.66 -22.06
N GLU A 257 45.86 5.71 -22.63
CA GLU A 257 46.83 5.92 -23.72
C GLU A 257 46.11 6.13 -25.07
N LEU A 258 46.06 7.38 -25.55
CA LEU A 258 45.41 7.75 -26.83
C LEU A 258 45.97 6.98 -28.04
N GLY A 259 47.20 6.48 -27.94
CA GLY A 259 47.84 5.60 -28.93
C GLY A 259 47.03 4.33 -29.25
N SER A 260 46.25 3.83 -28.30
CA SER A 260 45.52 2.57 -28.37
C SER A 260 44.01 2.72 -28.61
N VAL A 261 43.49 3.95 -28.54
CA VAL A 261 42.05 4.24 -28.65
C VAL A 261 41.63 4.29 -30.12
N ALA A 262 40.53 3.59 -30.43
CA ALA A 262 39.89 3.64 -31.74
C ALA A 262 39.20 4.99 -31.92
N ALA A 263 39.49 5.68 -33.03
CA ALA A 263 38.98 7.01 -33.30
C ALA A 263 37.63 6.92 -34.02
N SER A 264 36.56 7.40 -33.40
CA SER A 264 35.23 7.45 -34.01
C SER A 264 34.82 8.87 -34.42
N GLY A 265 35.70 9.86 -34.24
CA GLY A 265 35.43 11.25 -34.60
C GLY A 265 35.73 11.60 -36.07
N PRO A 266 35.30 12.79 -36.52
CA PRO A 266 35.48 13.26 -37.90
C PRO A 266 36.94 13.24 -38.34
N ALA A 267 37.20 12.82 -39.58
CA ALA A 267 38.54 12.64 -40.15
C ALA A 267 39.48 11.71 -39.34
N GLY A 268 38.92 10.75 -38.59
CA GLY A 268 39.68 9.78 -37.80
C GLY A 268 40.26 10.37 -36.51
N ALA A 269 39.62 11.40 -35.94
CA ALA A 269 40.03 12.03 -34.69
C ALA A 269 39.47 11.30 -33.46
N ILE A 270 40.26 11.18 -32.39
CA ILE A 270 39.84 10.59 -31.11
C ILE A 270 38.99 11.62 -30.33
N VAL A 271 37.73 11.29 -30.05
CA VAL A 271 36.77 12.14 -29.31
C VAL A 271 36.58 11.67 -27.86
N ALA A 272 35.98 12.51 -27.01
CA ALA A 272 35.84 12.21 -25.58
C ALA A 272 35.05 10.92 -25.32
N ALA A 273 34.03 10.65 -26.15
CA ALA A 273 33.28 9.39 -26.12
C ALA A 273 34.14 8.16 -26.44
N ASP A 274 35.21 8.29 -27.24
CA ASP A 274 36.13 7.19 -27.53
C ASP A 274 36.99 6.86 -26.31
N VAL A 275 37.42 7.88 -25.57
CA VAL A 275 38.19 7.75 -24.35
C VAL A 275 37.34 7.21 -23.20
N GLN A 276 36.05 7.59 -23.14
CA GLN A 276 35.10 7.03 -22.15
C GLN A 276 34.71 5.58 -22.46
N ARG A 277 34.57 5.24 -23.74
CA ARG A 277 34.28 3.86 -24.20
C ARG A 277 35.50 2.95 -24.11
N ALA A 278 36.69 3.50 -24.29
CA ALA A 278 37.95 2.86 -23.93
C ALA A 278 38.08 2.85 -22.39
N ARG A 279 37.18 2.12 -21.73
CA ARG A 279 37.38 1.71 -20.33
C ARG A 279 38.75 1.04 -20.28
N PRO A 280 39.57 1.34 -19.25
CA PRO A 280 40.81 0.62 -19.09
C PRO A 280 40.44 -0.86 -19.02
N SER A 281 41.24 -1.71 -19.67
CA SER A 281 41.08 -3.15 -19.47
C SER A 281 41.10 -3.43 -17.96
N MET A 282 40.42 -4.49 -17.50
CA MET A 282 40.49 -4.90 -16.08
C MET A 282 41.95 -5.04 -15.57
N LYS A 283 42.91 -5.19 -16.49
CA LYS A 283 44.35 -5.19 -16.23
C LYS A 283 44.94 -3.80 -15.92
N GLU A 284 44.41 -2.75 -16.54
CA GLU A 284 44.79 -1.34 -16.34
C GLU A 284 44.03 -0.71 -15.15
N VAL A 285 42.74 -1.05 -14.95
CA VAL A 285 41.99 -0.64 -13.74
C VAL A 285 42.61 -1.24 -12.48
N ALA A 286 43.10 -2.49 -12.55
CA ALA A 286 43.82 -3.14 -11.46
C ALA A 286 45.18 -2.48 -11.15
N HIS A 287 45.79 -1.76 -12.11
CA HIS A 287 47.02 -0.98 -11.89
C HIS A 287 46.74 0.45 -11.38
N SER A 288 45.52 0.96 -11.53
CA SER A 288 45.13 2.32 -11.10
C SER A 288 44.49 2.40 -9.71
N LEU A 289 44.10 1.26 -9.12
CA LEU A 289 43.79 1.19 -7.69
C LEU A 289 45.10 1.37 -6.92
N PRO A 290 45.14 2.14 -5.82
CA PRO A 290 46.34 2.23 -5.00
C PRO A 290 46.75 0.82 -4.58
N GLN A 291 47.86 0.32 -5.14
CA GLN A 291 48.47 -0.91 -4.64
C GLN A 291 48.92 -0.61 -3.22
N VAL A 292 48.14 -1.10 -2.27
CA VAL A 292 48.58 -1.15 -0.88
C VAL A 292 49.62 -2.26 -0.84
N ASP A 293 50.90 -1.88 -0.78
CA ASP A 293 51.96 -2.83 -0.52
C ASP A 293 51.76 -3.40 0.89
N VAL A 294 51.28 -4.64 0.94
CA VAL A 294 51.10 -5.38 2.19
C VAL A 294 52.43 -6.05 2.52
N PRO A 295 53.11 -5.71 3.63
CA PRO A 295 54.37 -6.33 4.00
C PRO A 295 54.20 -7.84 4.23
N GLY A 296 55.00 -8.66 3.54
CA GLY A 296 55.02 -10.12 3.73
C GLY A 296 55.61 -10.87 2.53
N GLU A 297 55.97 -12.14 2.72
CA GLU A 297 56.31 -13.04 1.61
C GLU A 297 55.03 -13.71 1.08
N GLY A 298 54.74 -13.53 -0.21
CA GLY A 298 53.56 -14.10 -0.88
C GLY A 298 53.91 -15.07 -2.00
N ARG A 299 53.00 -16.00 -2.32
CA ARG A 299 53.08 -16.85 -3.52
C ARG A 299 52.20 -16.31 -4.63
N ALA A 300 52.50 -16.67 -5.88
CA ALA A 300 51.59 -16.40 -7.00
C ALA A 300 50.23 -17.08 -6.79
N MET A 301 49.14 -16.38 -7.16
CA MET A 301 47.82 -16.99 -7.25
C MET A 301 47.81 -18.10 -8.31
N THR A 302 47.21 -19.22 -7.96
CA THR A 302 46.86 -20.30 -8.89
C THR A 302 45.85 -19.80 -9.92
N SER A 303 45.70 -20.52 -11.04
CA SER A 303 44.71 -20.16 -12.08
C SER A 303 43.28 -20.11 -11.53
N MET A 304 42.95 -20.97 -10.56
CA MET A 304 41.64 -20.96 -9.89
C MET A 304 41.46 -19.72 -9.02
N GLU A 305 42.46 -19.35 -8.21
CA GLU A 305 42.41 -18.14 -7.38
C GLU A 305 42.27 -16.87 -8.23
N LYS A 306 42.94 -16.83 -9.39
CA LYS A 306 42.76 -15.75 -10.37
C LYS A 306 41.34 -15.73 -10.94
N ALA A 307 40.79 -16.89 -11.29
CA ALA A 307 39.42 -16.99 -11.82
C ALA A 307 38.37 -16.56 -10.78
N VAL A 308 38.50 -17.01 -9.53
CA VAL A 308 37.63 -16.59 -8.42
C VAL A 308 37.76 -15.08 -8.18
N SER A 309 38.98 -14.55 -8.15
CA SER A 309 39.21 -13.11 -8.02
C SER A 309 38.51 -12.34 -9.13
N HIS A 310 38.66 -12.73 -10.40
CA HIS A 310 37.99 -12.06 -11.52
C HIS A 310 36.45 -12.17 -11.43
N ALA A 311 35.92 -13.33 -11.07
CA ALA A 311 34.49 -13.55 -10.94
C ALA A 311 33.87 -12.71 -9.82
N MET A 312 34.53 -12.62 -8.65
CA MET A 312 34.08 -11.81 -7.53
C MET A 312 34.20 -10.32 -7.81
N THR A 313 35.26 -9.87 -8.50
CA THR A 313 35.34 -8.49 -8.97
C THR A 313 34.22 -8.17 -9.97
N ALA A 314 33.89 -9.08 -10.88
CA ALA A 314 32.79 -8.88 -11.81
C ALA A 314 31.41 -8.85 -11.13
N ALA A 315 31.24 -9.61 -10.04
CA ALA A 315 30.00 -9.62 -9.25
C ALA A 315 29.68 -8.24 -8.63
N LEU A 316 30.68 -7.39 -8.36
CA LEU A 316 30.47 -6.02 -7.88
C LEU A 316 29.74 -5.11 -8.88
N THR A 317 29.58 -5.55 -10.13
CA THR A 317 28.80 -4.82 -11.15
C THR A 317 27.30 -5.13 -11.10
N LEU A 318 26.87 -6.04 -10.24
CA LEU A 318 25.46 -6.39 -10.05
C LEU A 318 24.88 -5.49 -8.96
N PRO A 319 23.83 -4.69 -9.24
CA PRO A 319 23.08 -4.01 -8.19
C PRO A 319 22.24 -5.06 -7.47
N THR A 320 22.71 -5.55 -6.32
CA THR A 320 22.05 -6.65 -5.61
C THR A 320 21.20 -6.18 -4.43
N PHE A 321 20.10 -6.89 -4.16
CA PHE A 321 19.32 -6.77 -2.93
C PHE A 321 19.06 -8.16 -2.33
N ASN A 322 18.72 -8.19 -1.03
CA ASN A 322 18.51 -9.44 -0.28
C ASN A 322 17.10 -9.52 0.28
N VAL A 323 16.46 -10.68 0.16
CA VAL A 323 15.17 -10.99 0.80
C VAL A 323 15.29 -12.32 1.51
N THR A 324 14.82 -12.40 2.76
CA THR A 324 14.89 -13.61 3.58
C THR A 324 13.52 -14.05 4.05
N MET A 325 13.25 -15.35 4.00
CA MET A 325 12.05 -15.96 4.57
C MET A 325 12.42 -17.21 5.36
N ASN A 326 11.78 -17.40 6.51
CA ASN A 326 11.97 -18.61 7.31
C ASN A 326 10.97 -19.69 6.88
N ILE A 327 11.49 -20.88 6.56
CA ILE A 327 10.74 -21.99 5.99
C ILE A 327 10.92 -23.24 6.88
N ASP A 328 9.83 -23.88 7.28
CA ASP A 328 9.88 -25.16 7.99
C ASP A 328 10.18 -26.30 7.00
N THR A 329 11.38 -26.88 7.10
CA THR A 329 11.84 -27.95 6.21
C THR A 329 11.57 -29.35 6.77
N THR A 330 10.86 -29.48 7.90
CA THR A 330 10.69 -30.75 8.62
C THR A 330 10.01 -31.81 7.77
N LYS A 331 8.89 -31.46 7.13
CA LYS A 331 8.14 -32.39 6.26
C LYS A 331 8.93 -32.77 5.01
N LEU A 332 9.55 -31.78 4.35
CA LEU A 332 10.39 -32.03 3.17
C LEU A 332 11.54 -32.98 3.51
N THR A 333 12.18 -32.78 4.66
CA THR A 333 13.28 -33.62 5.14
C THR A 333 12.83 -35.06 5.39
N ALA A 334 11.68 -35.24 6.03
CA ALA A 334 11.08 -36.55 6.24
C ALA A 334 10.73 -37.25 4.91
N ALA A 335 10.11 -36.53 3.99
CA ALA A 335 9.72 -37.05 2.67
C ALA A 335 10.95 -37.42 1.80
N ALA A 336 11.97 -36.57 1.77
CA ALA A 336 13.22 -36.83 1.07
C ALA A 336 13.92 -38.08 1.64
N LYS A 337 13.99 -38.20 2.97
CA LYS A 337 14.56 -39.39 3.63
C LYS A 337 13.81 -40.67 3.29
N ALA A 338 12.47 -40.62 3.26
CA ALA A 338 11.64 -41.78 2.89
C ALA A 338 11.91 -42.28 1.47
N ARG A 339 12.34 -41.40 0.57
CA ARG A 339 12.68 -41.70 -0.83
C ARG A 339 14.18 -41.89 -1.10
N GLN A 340 15.00 -41.89 -0.05
CA GLN A 340 16.46 -41.98 -0.17
C GLN A 340 17.09 -40.85 -1.02
N VAL A 341 16.49 -39.67 -0.99
CA VAL A 341 16.98 -38.47 -1.68
C VAL A 341 17.54 -37.48 -0.65
N SER A 342 18.61 -36.77 -1.01
CA SER A 342 19.21 -35.75 -0.17
C SER A 342 18.33 -34.50 -0.07
N VAL A 343 18.33 -33.86 1.09
CA VAL A 343 17.54 -32.63 1.35
C VAL A 343 17.91 -31.52 0.35
N THR A 344 19.18 -31.39 0.00
CA THR A 344 19.64 -30.42 -1.01
C THR A 344 19.04 -30.66 -2.39
N VAL A 345 18.95 -31.92 -2.83
CA VAL A 345 18.30 -32.28 -4.12
C VAL A 345 16.80 -32.01 -4.06
N ALA A 346 16.14 -32.34 -2.95
CA ALA A 346 14.73 -32.05 -2.75
C ALA A 346 14.43 -30.53 -2.76
N ILE A 347 15.28 -29.71 -2.12
CA ILE A 347 15.18 -28.25 -2.16
C ILE A 347 15.42 -27.73 -3.58
N ALA A 348 16.42 -28.23 -4.31
CA ALA A 348 16.67 -27.83 -5.69
C ALA A 348 15.45 -28.11 -6.60
N LYS A 349 14.78 -29.26 -6.42
CA LYS A 349 13.53 -29.55 -7.14
C LYS A 349 12.40 -28.62 -6.70
N ALA A 350 12.25 -28.36 -5.40
CA ALA A 350 11.26 -27.41 -4.89
C ALA A 350 11.44 -26.00 -5.47
N CYS A 351 12.69 -25.51 -5.56
CA CYS A 351 13.01 -24.25 -6.24
C CYS A 351 12.56 -24.28 -7.70
N SER A 352 12.82 -25.36 -8.44
CA SER A 352 12.35 -25.50 -9.83
C SER A 352 10.83 -25.57 -9.95
N VAL A 353 10.12 -26.14 -8.97
CA VAL A 353 8.65 -26.20 -8.96
C VAL A 353 8.08 -24.80 -8.72
N ALA A 354 8.57 -24.09 -7.72
CA ALA A 354 8.19 -22.70 -7.47
C ALA A 354 8.53 -21.79 -8.67
N MET A 355 9.67 -22.02 -9.31
CA MET A 355 10.14 -21.20 -10.45
C MET A 355 9.27 -21.38 -11.70
N ALA A 356 8.44 -22.42 -11.79
CA ALA A 356 7.44 -22.55 -12.85
C ALA A 356 6.37 -21.45 -12.79
N ASN A 357 6.02 -20.99 -11.58
CA ASN A 357 5.09 -19.88 -11.37
C ASN A 357 5.79 -18.51 -11.42
N PHE A 358 7.13 -18.48 -11.30
CA PHE A 358 7.94 -17.26 -11.26
C PHE A 358 9.15 -17.33 -12.22
N PRO A 359 8.92 -17.38 -13.54
CA PRO A 359 9.98 -17.62 -14.53
C PRO A 359 11.06 -16.54 -14.56
N ARG A 360 10.74 -15.31 -14.11
CA ARG A 360 11.71 -14.20 -14.00
C ARG A 360 12.90 -14.51 -13.10
N MET A 361 12.72 -15.41 -12.12
CA MET A 361 13.80 -15.88 -11.24
C MET A 361 14.92 -16.61 -12.01
N ASN A 362 14.65 -17.05 -13.24
CA ASN A 362 15.60 -17.76 -14.09
C ASN A 362 16.20 -16.90 -15.23
N TRP A 363 15.81 -15.63 -15.34
CA TRP A 363 16.29 -14.73 -16.40
C TRP A 363 17.74 -14.31 -16.18
N ALA A 364 18.32 -13.56 -17.12
CA ALA A 364 19.63 -12.95 -16.97
C ALA A 364 19.69 -11.57 -17.65
N TYR A 365 20.35 -10.61 -17.01
CA TYR A 365 20.69 -9.33 -17.64
C TYR A 365 21.93 -9.48 -18.53
N GLN A 366 21.85 -8.95 -19.75
CA GLN A 366 22.97 -8.81 -20.67
C GLN A 366 23.38 -7.33 -20.72
N PRO A 367 24.68 -6.99 -20.63
CA PRO A 367 25.21 -5.60 -20.62
C PRO A 367 24.99 -4.75 -21.88
N VAL A 368 24.06 -5.13 -22.73
CA VAL A 368 23.57 -4.39 -23.91
C VAL A 368 22.09 -4.01 -23.71
N ASP A 369 21.71 -3.75 -22.45
CA ASP A 369 20.36 -3.41 -22.02
C ASP A 369 19.28 -4.40 -22.47
N LYS A 370 19.58 -5.69 -22.30
CA LYS A 370 18.72 -6.79 -22.73
C LYS A 370 18.50 -7.81 -21.62
N LEU A 371 17.25 -8.21 -21.39
CA LEU A 371 16.90 -9.36 -20.56
C LEU A 371 16.82 -10.62 -21.42
N VAL A 372 17.42 -11.72 -20.93
CA VAL A 372 17.44 -13.03 -21.57
C VAL A 372 16.57 -13.98 -20.76
N GLU A 373 15.46 -14.40 -21.35
CA GLU A 373 14.57 -15.41 -20.79
C GLU A 373 15.12 -16.81 -21.06
N ARG A 374 15.14 -17.67 -20.03
CA ARG A 374 15.69 -19.03 -20.12
C ARG A 374 14.65 -20.05 -19.66
N PRO A 375 14.21 -20.98 -20.53
CA PRO A 375 13.21 -21.99 -20.18
C PRO A 375 13.81 -23.22 -19.45
N ASN A 376 15.14 -23.38 -19.47
CA ASN A 376 15.85 -24.48 -18.83
C ASN A 376 16.23 -24.16 -17.38
N HIS A 377 15.98 -25.08 -16.44
CA HIS A 377 16.44 -24.96 -15.05
C HIS A 377 17.72 -25.77 -14.87
N ASP A 378 18.86 -25.11 -15.04
CA ASP A 378 20.19 -25.69 -14.84
C ASP A 378 20.82 -25.09 -13.59
N PHE A 379 20.61 -25.74 -12.45
CA PHE A 379 21.00 -25.14 -11.16
C PHE A 379 22.41 -25.53 -10.76
N GLY A 380 23.23 -24.52 -10.47
CA GLY A 380 24.54 -24.70 -9.88
C GLY A 380 24.42 -24.87 -8.36
N ILE A 381 24.85 -25.99 -7.81
CA ILE A 381 24.78 -26.25 -6.36
C ILE A 381 26.19 -26.27 -5.80
N ALA A 382 26.47 -25.40 -4.83
CA ALA A 382 27.81 -25.20 -4.30
C ALA A 382 28.31 -26.40 -3.46
N VAL A 383 29.49 -26.92 -3.79
CA VAL A 383 30.13 -28.07 -3.13
C VAL A 383 31.57 -27.71 -2.75
N LYS A 384 31.96 -28.05 -1.52
CA LYS A 384 33.34 -27.88 -1.03
C LYS A 384 34.30 -28.87 -1.73
N SER A 385 35.44 -28.38 -2.22
CA SER A 385 36.53 -29.18 -2.77
C SER A 385 37.44 -29.76 -1.68
N ASP A 386 38.06 -30.92 -1.91
CA ASP A 386 38.90 -31.60 -0.91
C ASP A 386 40.22 -30.87 -0.64
N ASP A 387 40.76 -30.18 -1.65
CA ASP A 387 41.97 -29.36 -1.63
C ASP A 387 41.70 -27.88 -1.24
N GLY A 388 40.51 -27.60 -0.70
CA GLY A 388 40.07 -26.25 -0.32
C GLY A 388 39.42 -25.49 -1.47
N GLY A 389 38.52 -24.56 -1.16
CA GLY A 389 37.75 -23.81 -2.16
C GLY A 389 36.39 -24.43 -2.51
N LEU A 390 35.71 -23.80 -3.48
CA LEU A 390 34.32 -24.08 -3.84
C LEU A 390 34.21 -24.45 -5.32
N VAL A 391 33.48 -25.51 -5.62
CA VAL A 391 33.11 -25.92 -6.99
C VAL A 391 31.59 -25.93 -7.07
N VAL A 392 31.04 -25.48 -8.19
CA VAL A 392 29.59 -25.38 -8.39
C VAL A 392 29.17 -26.32 -9.53
N PRO A 393 28.99 -27.63 -9.27
CA PRO A 393 28.41 -28.54 -10.25
C PRO A 393 26.99 -28.12 -10.63
N ILE A 394 26.65 -28.29 -11.90
CA ILE A 394 25.35 -27.97 -12.48
C ILE A 394 24.52 -29.23 -12.62
N VAL A 395 23.34 -29.24 -12.01
CA VAL A 395 22.31 -30.25 -12.27
C VAL A 395 21.40 -29.68 -13.36
N SER A 396 21.52 -30.21 -14.58
CA SER A 396 20.79 -29.70 -15.75
C SER A 396 19.38 -30.29 -15.90
N GLY A 397 18.45 -29.51 -16.43
CA GLY A 397 17.10 -29.95 -16.81
C GLY A 397 16.23 -30.39 -15.63
N ILE A 398 16.38 -29.72 -14.47
CA ILE A 398 15.71 -30.10 -13.21
C ILE A 398 14.19 -30.17 -13.36
N GLN A 399 13.59 -29.30 -14.17
CA GLN A 399 12.15 -29.24 -14.37
C GLN A 399 11.58 -30.56 -14.91
N ALA A 400 12.32 -31.24 -15.78
CA ALA A 400 11.88 -32.48 -16.44
C ALA A 400 12.27 -33.77 -15.70
N LYS A 401 13.19 -33.70 -14.72
CA LYS A 401 13.71 -34.87 -14.01
C LYS A 401 12.90 -35.21 -12.77
N SER A 402 12.76 -36.50 -12.49
CA SER A 402 12.31 -37.01 -11.18
C SER A 402 13.37 -36.75 -10.10
N LEU A 403 12.97 -36.81 -8.83
CA LEU A 403 13.90 -36.66 -7.71
C LEU A 403 14.97 -37.75 -7.69
N GLU A 404 14.62 -38.96 -8.08
CA GLU A 404 15.50 -40.12 -8.11
C GLU A 404 16.55 -39.98 -9.23
N GLN A 405 16.15 -39.45 -10.40
CA GLN A 405 17.08 -39.10 -11.48
C GLN A 405 18.03 -37.97 -11.05
N MET A 406 17.51 -36.92 -10.41
CA MET A 406 18.37 -35.85 -9.89
C MET A 406 19.33 -36.34 -8.82
N GLN A 407 18.89 -37.26 -7.96
CA GLN A 407 19.76 -37.85 -6.93
C GLN A 407 20.85 -38.72 -7.56
N ALA A 408 20.56 -39.45 -8.64
CA ALA A 408 21.56 -40.21 -9.39
C ALA A 408 22.61 -39.27 -10.02
N ASP A 409 22.19 -38.19 -10.68
CA ASP A 409 23.09 -37.17 -11.22
C ASP A 409 23.95 -36.55 -10.12
N TRP A 410 23.34 -36.25 -8.97
CA TRP A 410 24.02 -35.67 -7.82
C TRP A 410 25.08 -36.61 -7.23
N ASN A 411 24.78 -37.91 -7.13
CA ASN A 411 25.71 -38.93 -6.64
C ASN A 411 26.94 -39.11 -7.54
N ASP A 412 26.81 -38.88 -8.85
CA ASP A 412 27.93 -38.90 -9.80
C ASP A 412 28.72 -37.57 -9.80
N LEU A 413 28.01 -36.44 -9.80
CA LEU A 413 28.63 -35.11 -9.89
C LEU A 413 29.43 -34.75 -8.64
N VAL A 414 28.94 -35.05 -7.44
CA VAL A 414 29.57 -34.60 -6.18
C VAL A 414 30.98 -35.17 -5.97
N PRO A 415 31.24 -36.48 -6.10
CA PRO A 415 32.58 -37.02 -5.96
C PRO A 415 33.56 -36.43 -6.97
N ARG A 416 33.13 -36.25 -8.23
CA ARG A 416 33.95 -35.63 -9.28
C ARG A 416 34.19 -34.14 -9.02
N ALA A 417 33.21 -33.42 -8.49
CA ALA A 417 33.34 -32.03 -8.10
C ALA A 417 34.37 -31.84 -6.98
N ARG A 418 34.36 -32.71 -5.96
CA ARG A 418 35.30 -32.67 -4.82
C ARG A 418 36.77 -32.81 -5.22
N ILE A 419 37.03 -33.60 -6.26
CA ILE A 419 38.37 -33.81 -6.84
C ILE A 419 38.61 -32.98 -8.11
N ARG A 420 37.71 -32.02 -8.43
CA ARG A 420 37.81 -31.08 -9.55
C ARG A 420 37.92 -31.73 -10.94
N LYS A 421 37.24 -32.86 -11.16
CA LYS A 421 37.16 -33.59 -12.45
C LYS A 421 35.80 -33.42 -13.14
N LEU A 422 35.32 -32.18 -13.22
CA LEU A 422 34.11 -31.83 -13.98
C LEU A 422 34.49 -31.34 -15.39
N ALA A 423 33.69 -31.69 -16.38
CA ALA A 423 33.78 -31.11 -17.72
C ALA A 423 33.29 -29.65 -17.72
N PRO A 424 33.77 -28.78 -18.62
CA PRO A 424 33.39 -27.36 -18.65
C PRO A 424 31.88 -27.09 -18.62
N LYS A 425 31.09 -27.91 -19.34
CA LYS A 425 29.62 -27.81 -19.37
C LYS A 425 28.92 -28.13 -18.03
N GLU A 426 29.62 -28.80 -17.11
CA GLU A 426 29.07 -29.25 -15.83
C GLU A 426 29.28 -28.23 -14.70
N PHE A 427 29.95 -27.11 -14.97
CA PHE A 427 30.16 -26.04 -13.97
C PHE A 427 30.11 -24.61 -14.53
N ALA A 428 30.01 -24.44 -15.86
CA ALA A 428 29.91 -23.13 -16.50
C ALA A 428 28.45 -22.74 -16.77
N ASN A 429 28.11 -21.47 -16.52
CA ASN A 429 26.84 -20.83 -16.88
C ASN A 429 25.57 -21.49 -16.28
N PRO A 430 25.47 -21.68 -14.95
CA PRO A 430 24.19 -22.06 -14.34
C PRO A 430 23.13 -20.99 -14.59
N THR A 431 21.85 -21.36 -14.54
CA THR A 431 20.75 -20.39 -14.65
C THR A 431 20.32 -19.82 -13.30
N PHE A 432 20.50 -20.60 -12.24
CA PHE A 432 20.26 -20.25 -10.84
C PHE A 432 21.26 -20.99 -9.97
N THR A 433 21.60 -20.46 -8.80
CA THR A 433 22.57 -21.11 -7.91
C THR A 433 22.06 -21.28 -6.49
N ILE A 434 22.48 -22.36 -5.84
CA ILE A 434 22.11 -22.71 -4.47
C ILE A 434 23.39 -22.93 -3.66
N SER A 435 23.50 -22.23 -2.53
CA SER A 435 24.53 -22.43 -1.52
C SER A 435 23.86 -22.85 -0.22
N ASN A 436 24.28 -23.98 0.35
CA ASN A 436 23.72 -24.51 1.59
C ASN A 436 24.83 -24.58 2.65
N MET A 437 24.72 -23.75 3.69
CA MET A 437 25.63 -23.76 4.84
C MET A 437 24.96 -24.23 6.13
N GLY A 438 23.70 -24.69 6.07
CA GLY A 438 22.97 -25.11 7.26
C GLY A 438 23.63 -26.26 8.02
N MET A 439 24.33 -27.15 7.30
CA MET A 439 25.12 -28.24 7.90
C MET A 439 26.31 -27.78 8.76
N PHE A 440 26.73 -26.52 8.64
CA PHE A 440 27.81 -25.93 9.42
C PHE A 440 27.31 -25.10 10.61
N GLY A 441 26.00 -25.10 10.90
CA GLY A 441 25.41 -24.35 12.01
C GLY A 441 25.35 -22.84 11.78
N VAL A 442 25.52 -22.37 10.55
CA VAL A 442 25.47 -20.94 10.19
C VAL A 442 24.01 -20.46 10.24
N THR A 443 23.66 -19.62 11.20
CA THR A 443 22.27 -19.17 11.41
C THR A 443 21.82 -18.08 10.43
N HIS A 444 22.75 -17.42 9.74
CA HIS A 444 22.45 -16.46 8.69
C HIS A 444 23.64 -16.34 7.74
N PHE A 445 23.39 -16.33 6.42
CA PHE A 445 24.38 -15.92 5.43
C PHE A 445 23.69 -15.43 4.15
N THR A 446 24.39 -14.57 3.45
CA THR A 446 24.06 -14.14 2.09
C THR A 446 25.06 -14.76 1.12
N ALA A 447 24.63 -14.99 -0.11
CA ALA A 447 25.49 -15.52 -1.15
C ALA A 447 25.61 -14.50 -2.28
N ILE A 448 26.77 -14.44 -2.94
CA ILE A 448 27.04 -13.43 -3.97
C ILE A 448 26.72 -14.04 -5.33
N PRO A 449 25.77 -13.48 -6.11
CA PRO A 449 25.49 -13.95 -7.46
C PRO A 449 26.62 -13.54 -8.40
N THR A 450 26.90 -14.37 -9.41
CA THR A 450 27.85 -14.04 -10.48
C THR A 450 27.11 -13.47 -11.70
N PRO A 451 27.75 -12.64 -12.54
CA PRO A 451 27.11 -12.18 -13.79
C PRO A 451 26.56 -13.34 -14.62
N GLY A 452 25.34 -13.17 -15.15
CA GLY A 452 24.65 -14.18 -15.96
C GLY A 452 23.56 -14.99 -15.24
N ILE A 453 23.26 -14.69 -13.97
CA ILE A 453 22.09 -15.21 -13.25
C ILE A 453 21.29 -14.07 -12.61
N ALA A 454 19.97 -14.23 -12.51
CA ALA A 454 19.11 -13.28 -11.82
C ALA A 454 19.24 -13.35 -10.29
N ALA A 455 19.52 -14.54 -9.73
CA ALA A 455 19.53 -14.75 -8.29
C ALA A 455 20.36 -15.95 -7.84
N ILE A 456 20.79 -15.91 -6.58
CA ILE A 456 21.37 -17.02 -5.82
C ILE A 456 20.60 -17.23 -4.52
N LEU A 457 20.38 -18.49 -4.14
CA LEU A 457 19.74 -18.88 -2.87
C LEU A 457 20.78 -19.34 -1.85
N ALA A 458 20.70 -18.77 -0.65
CA ALA A 458 21.45 -19.13 0.54
C ALA A 458 20.52 -19.84 1.55
N ILE A 459 20.91 -21.05 2.00
CA ILE A 459 20.15 -21.87 2.95
C ILE A 459 20.93 -22.04 4.26
N ALA A 460 20.51 -21.34 5.30
CA ALA A 460 21.12 -21.32 6.63
C ALA A 460 20.72 -22.53 7.49
N ALA A 461 21.22 -22.57 8.73
CA ALA A 461 20.90 -23.60 9.71
C ALA A 461 19.48 -23.41 10.24
N ASN A 462 18.84 -24.53 10.59
CA ASN A 462 17.48 -24.49 11.12
C ASN A 462 17.42 -23.75 12.47
N THR A 463 16.42 -22.88 12.63
CA THR A 463 16.15 -22.13 13.86
C THR A 463 14.76 -22.50 14.39
N PRO A 464 14.40 -22.14 15.63
CA PRO A 464 13.02 -22.33 16.13
C PRO A 464 11.95 -21.66 15.27
N GLN A 465 12.31 -20.65 14.49
CA GLN A 465 11.42 -19.91 13.58
C GLN A 465 11.38 -20.51 12.17
N GLY A 466 12.09 -21.61 11.92
CA GLY A 466 12.30 -22.23 10.60
C GLY A 466 13.73 -22.06 10.09
N THR A 467 14.02 -22.65 8.93
CA THR A 467 15.31 -22.50 8.24
C THR A 467 15.29 -21.19 7.43
N PRO A 468 16.25 -20.26 7.62
CA PRO A 468 16.32 -19.05 6.81
C PRO A 468 16.77 -19.34 5.37
N PHE A 469 15.93 -18.96 4.42
CA PHE A 469 16.19 -18.98 2.98
C PHE A 469 16.37 -17.54 2.51
N THR A 470 17.57 -17.18 2.10
CA THR A 470 17.93 -15.83 1.69
C THR A 470 18.24 -15.81 0.20
N ILE A 471 17.51 -15.01 -0.57
CA ILE A 471 17.81 -14.76 -1.98
C ILE A 471 18.55 -13.45 -2.12
N THR A 472 19.66 -13.49 -2.85
CA THR A 472 20.34 -12.30 -3.35
C THR A 472 20.02 -12.17 -4.83
N GLY A 473 19.28 -11.13 -5.22
CA GLY A 473 18.80 -10.90 -6.58
C GLY A 473 19.48 -9.71 -7.27
N ASP A 474 19.66 -9.79 -8.59
CA ASP A 474 20.09 -8.67 -9.44
C ASP A 474 18.89 -7.76 -9.74
N HIS A 475 18.96 -6.52 -9.25
CA HIS A 475 17.89 -5.51 -9.36
C HIS A 475 17.62 -5.07 -10.81
N ARG A 476 18.51 -5.41 -11.76
CA ARG A 476 18.25 -5.19 -13.19
C ARG A 476 17.24 -6.19 -13.76
N VAL A 477 17.00 -7.30 -13.07
CA VAL A 477 16.11 -8.38 -13.52
C VAL A 477 14.89 -8.55 -12.60
N LEU A 478 15.12 -8.48 -11.29
CA LEU A 478 14.15 -8.78 -10.23
C LEU A 478 13.90 -7.56 -9.35
N ASN A 479 12.70 -7.43 -8.79
CA ASN A 479 12.39 -6.47 -7.73
C ASN A 479 12.10 -7.19 -6.39
N GLY A 480 12.05 -6.41 -5.30
CA GLY A 480 11.75 -6.93 -3.96
C GLY A 480 10.45 -7.74 -3.88
N ALA A 481 9.39 -7.27 -4.54
CA ALA A 481 8.10 -7.96 -4.59
C ALA A 481 8.16 -9.30 -5.34
N ASP A 482 8.88 -9.36 -6.47
CA ASP A 482 9.05 -10.59 -7.27
C ASP A 482 9.71 -11.69 -6.43
N VAL A 483 10.77 -11.34 -5.68
CA VAL A 483 11.51 -12.27 -4.83
C VAL A 483 10.70 -12.67 -3.60
N ALA A 484 9.93 -11.74 -3.00
CA ALA A 484 9.07 -12.03 -1.86
C ALA A 484 7.95 -13.02 -2.24
N ALA A 485 7.30 -12.81 -3.40
CA ALA A 485 6.27 -13.70 -3.91
C ALA A 485 6.83 -15.09 -4.24
N TYR A 486 8.01 -15.17 -4.87
CA TYR A 486 8.69 -16.44 -5.12
C TYR A 486 9.07 -17.18 -3.82
N LEU A 487 9.58 -16.48 -2.80
CA LEU A 487 9.90 -17.09 -1.51
C LEU A 487 8.64 -17.58 -0.77
N ALA A 488 7.51 -16.88 -0.90
CA ALA A 488 6.22 -17.33 -0.35
C ALA A 488 5.73 -18.62 -1.03
N GLU A 489 5.83 -18.70 -2.36
CA GLU A 489 5.54 -19.92 -3.11
C GLU A 489 6.49 -21.06 -2.71
N LEU A 490 7.80 -20.78 -2.67
CA LEU A 490 8.80 -21.77 -2.26
C LEU A 490 8.53 -22.29 -0.85
N LYS A 491 8.10 -21.42 0.08
CA LYS A 491 7.68 -21.80 1.42
C LYS A 491 6.51 -22.79 1.38
N GLN A 492 5.47 -22.51 0.61
CA GLN A 492 4.33 -23.43 0.45
C GLN A 492 4.77 -24.78 -0.15
N VAL A 493 5.57 -24.76 -1.22
CA VAL A 493 6.10 -25.96 -1.88
C VAL A 493 6.93 -26.81 -0.91
N ILE A 494 7.75 -26.19 -0.06
CA ILE A 494 8.59 -26.92 0.91
C ILE A 494 7.77 -27.45 2.12
N GLU A 495 6.80 -26.67 2.61
CA GLU A 495 5.98 -27.02 3.79
C GLU A 495 4.84 -28.00 3.47
N ALA A 496 4.52 -28.20 2.20
CA ALA A 496 3.55 -29.18 1.70
C ALA A 496 4.13 -30.04 0.55
N PRO A 497 5.14 -30.89 0.83
CA PRO A 497 5.89 -31.61 -0.20
C PRO A 497 5.12 -32.76 -0.86
N GLU A 498 4.03 -33.23 -0.27
CA GLU A 498 3.37 -34.48 -0.66
C GLU A 498 2.83 -34.44 -2.10
N GLY A 499 2.29 -33.29 -2.53
CA GLY A 499 1.64 -33.13 -3.83
C GLY A 499 2.61 -33.18 -5.02
N TRP A 500 3.66 -32.36 -5.00
CA TRP A 500 4.60 -32.31 -6.12
C TRP A 500 5.64 -33.45 -6.09
N MET A 501 5.92 -34.04 -4.93
CA MET A 501 6.80 -35.21 -4.86
C MET A 501 6.11 -36.47 -5.40
N ALA A 502 4.78 -36.63 -5.31
CA ALA A 502 4.06 -37.86 -5.72
C ALA A 502 4.07 -38.16 -7.24
N GLY A 503 4.68 -37.34 -8.09
CA GLY A 503 4.74 -37.59 -9.54
C GLY A 503 3.43 -37.27 -10.28
N THR A 504 2.41 -36.79 -9.58
CA THR A 504 1.31 -36.04 -10.17
C THR A 504 1.87 -34.67 -10.56
N GLY A 505 1.99 -34.43 -11.87
CA GLY A 505 2.50 -33.16 -12.40
C GLY A 505 1.78 -31.96 -11.78
N ALA A 506 2.58 -30.97 -11.38
CA ALA A 506 2.16 -29.73 -10.74
C ALA A 506 1.42 -29.95 -9.40
N ALA A 507 1.80 -29.21 -8.35
CA ALA A 507 0.73 -28.72 -7.49
C ALA A 507 -0.24 -28.07 -8.47
N ALA A 508 -1.50 -28.53 -8.53
CA ALA A 508 -2.49 -27.92 -9.41
C ALA A 508 -2.28 -26.40 -9.27
N PRO A 509 -2.02 -25.65 -10.37
CA PRO A 509 -2.02 -24.20 -10.27
C PRO A 509 -3.26 -23.88 -9.48
N ALA A 510 -3.17 -23.09 -8.40
CA ALA A 510 -4.33 -22.79 -7.56
C ALA A 510 -5.46 -22.43 -8.53
N VAL A 511 -6.35 -23.40 -8.78
CA VAL A 511 -7.36 -23.23 -9.82
C VAL A 511 -8.17 -22.14 -9.19
N SER A 512 -8.11 -20.94 -9.77
CA SER A 512 -8.90 -19.82 -9.28
C SER A 512 -10.29 -20.41 -9.02
N PRO A 513 -10.82 -20.36 -7.78
CA PRO A 513 -12.11 -20.99 -7.51
C PRO A 513 -13.24 -20.35 -8.33
N ILE A 514 -12.92 -19.27 -9.04
CA ILE A 514 -13.68 -18.65 -10.11
C ILE A 514 -13.50 -19.48 -11.39
N PRO A 515 -14.53 -20.22 -11.83
CA PRO A 515 -14.47 -21.01 -13.06
C PRO A 515 -14.19 -20.12 -14.28
N GLU A 516 -13.36 -20.61 -15.20
CA GLU A 516 -13.14 -19.96 -16.49
C GLU A 516 -14.45 -19.93 -17.30
N GLY A 517 -14.73 -18.80 -17.94
CA GLY A 517 -15.93 -18.64 -18.77
C GLY A 517 -16.14 -17.21 -19.23
N HIS A 518 -17.09 -17.03 -20.16
CA HIS A 518 -17.55 -15.73 -20.61
C HIS A 518 -18.65 -15.22 -19.68
N TRP A 519 -18.24 -14.57 -18.59
CA TRP A 519 -19.14 -14.00 -17.58
C TRP A 519 -19.25 -12.49 -17.72
N ASP A 520 -20.40 -11.91 -17.34
CA ASP A 520 -20.54 -10.46 -17.22
C ASP A 520 -19.57 -9.91 -16.16
N VAL A 521 -19.40 -10.63 -15.05
CA VAL A 521 -18.42 -10.37 -14.00
C VAL A 521 -17.76 -11.65 -13.51
N GLN A 522 -16.54 -11.57 -12.96
CA GLN A 522 -15.89 -12.74 -12.39
C GLN A 522 -16.51 -13.12 -11.05
N VAL A 523 -16.83 -12.14 -10.20
CA VAL A 523 -17.47 -12.37 -8.91
C VAL A 523 -18.69 -11.46 -8.72
N ALA A 524 -19.81 -12.05 -8.30
CA ALA A 524 -20.98 -11.30 -7.85
C ALA A 524 -21.07 -11.31 -6.31
N VAL A 525 -21.12 -10.13 -5.69
CA VAL A 525 -21.33 -9.97 -4.24
C VAL A 525 -22.77 -9.54 -3.98
N ILE A 526 -23.52 -10.32 -3.21
CA ILE A 526 -24.93 -10.09 -2.93
C ILE A 526 -25.07 -9.50 -1.53
N GLY A 527 -25.29 -8.18 -1.45
CA GLY A 527 -25.41 -7.40 -0.22
C GLY A 527 -24.25 -6.43 -0.04
N GLY A 528 -24.55 -5.13 0.06
CA GLY A 528 -23.55 -4.07 0.28
C GLY A 528 -23.40 -3.68 1.75
N GLY A 529 -23.39 -4.66 2.66
CA GLY A 529 -23.02 -4.43 4.07
C GLY A 529 -21.51 -4.63 4.30
N PRO A 530 -21.01 -4.49 5.54
CA PRO A 530 -19.58 -4.58 5.84
C PRO A 530 -18.89 -5.82 5.23
N GLY A 531 -19.49 -7.01 5.35
CA GLY A 531 -18.90 -8.21 4.76
C GLY A 531 -18.85 -8.21 3.23
N GLY A 532 -19.85 -7.63 2.57
CA GLY A 532 -19.89 -7.54 1.10
C GLY A 532 -18.98 -6.43 0.57
N GLU A 533 -18.98 -5.26 1.20
CA GLU A 533 -18.11 -4.13 0.82
C GLU A 533 -16.63 -4.50 0.95
N ASP A 534 -16.20 -5.05 2.10
CA ASP A 534 -14.82 -5.48 2.30
C ASP A 534 -14.43 -6.58 1.30
N CYS A 535 -15.31 -7.55 1.05
CA CYS A 535 -15.06 -8.60 0.06
C CYS A 535 -14.90 -8.03 -1.36
N ALA A 536 -15.81 -7.16 -1.78
CA ALA A 536 -15.80 -6.59 -3.12
C ALA A 536 -14.56 -5.71 -3.36
N ARG A 537 -14.17 -4.89 -2.38
CA ARG A 537 -12.97 -4.04 -2.44
C ARG A 537 -11.70 -4.89 -2.54
N ASP A 538 -11.56 -5.89 -1.66
CA ASP A 538 -10.39 -6.77 -1.62
C ASP A 538 -10.24 -7.60 -2.92
N LEU A 539 -11.35 -8.11 -3.49
CA LEU A 539 -11.34 -8.80 -4.79
C LEU A 539 -10.84 -7.89 -5.93
N VAL A 540 -11.32 -6.64 -5.97
CA VAL A 540 -10.91 -5.67 -7.00
C VAL A 540 -9.44 -5.29 -6.88
N GLU A 541 -8.90 -5.20 -5.67
CA GLU A 541 -7.45 -5.01 -5.44
C GLU A 541 -6.62 -6.17 -6.03
N HIS A 542 -7.18 -7.38 -6.07
CA HIS A 542 -6.59 -8.54 -6.75
C HIS A 542 -6.88 -8.59 -8.27
N GLY A 543 -7.42 -7.53 -8.85
CA GLY A 543 -7.69 -7.41 -10.29
C GLY A 543 -8.93 -8.18 -10.77
N ILE A 544 -9.80 -8.62 -9.86
CA ILE A 544 -11.01 -9.38 -10.19
C ILE A 544 -12.15 -8.42 -10.53
N LYS A 545 -12.87 -8.69 -11.64
CA LYS A 545 -14.05 -7.93 -12.01
C LYS A 545 -15.24 -8.28 -11.12
N VAL A 546 -15.72 -7.32 -10.34
CA VAL A 546 -16.78 -7.51 -9.33
C VAL A 546 -18.04 -6.69 -9.67
N ALA A 547 -19.21 -7.31 -9.51
CA ALA A 547 -20.46 -6.58 -9.30
C ALA A 547 -20.96 -6.77 -7.87
N MET A 548 -21.39 -5.68 -7.24
CA MET A 548 -22.03 -5.70 -5.93
C MET A 548 -23.49 -5.32 -6.06
N ILE A 549 -24.40 -6.22 -5.68
CA ILE A 549 -25.84 -6.00 -5.73
C ILE A 549 -26.31 -5.61 -4.33
N ASN A 550 -26.79 -4.37 -4.19
CA ASN A 550 -27.24 -3.82 -2.93
C ASN A 550 -28.73 -3.45 -3.02
N ASN A 551 -29.53 -3.75 -2.01
CA ASN A 551 -30.98 -3.50 -2.05
C ASN A 551 -31.38 -2.06 -1.67
N ALA A 552 -30.43 -1.13 -1.72
CA ALA A 552 -30.58 0.26 -1.34
C ALA A 552 -29.68 1.14 -2.23
N PRO A 553 -29.96 2.45 -2.34
CA PRO A 553 -29.18 3.34 -3.20
C PRO A 553 -27.72 3.51 -2.75
N PHE A 554 -27.45 3.29 -1.46
CA PHE A 554 -26.12 3.42 -0.86
C PHE A 554 -25.69 2.13 -0.14
N PRO A 555 -24.40 1.75 -0.22
CA PRO A 555 -23.81 0.69 0.60
C PRO A 555 -23.81 1.01 2.10
N GLY A 556 -23.30 0.10 2.91
CA GLY A 556 -23.21 0.17 4.38
C GLY A 556 -24.13 -0.82 5.12
N GLY A 557 -25.09 -1.43 4.41
CA GLY A 557 -26.01 -2.43 4.95
C GLY A 557 -26.74 -2.00 6.23
N GLU A 558 -27.10 -2.97 7.07
CA GLU A 558 -27.77 -2.68 8.35
C GLU A 558 -26.88 -1.82 9.28
N CYS A 559 -25.58 -2.11 9.35
CA CYS A 559 -24.68 -1.46 10.30
C CYS A 559 -24.63 0.07 10.12
N LEU A 560 -24.57 0.54 8.87
CA LEU A 560 -24.61 1.98 8.59
C LEU A 560 -26.02 2.55 8.80
N TRP A 561 -27.05 1.92 8.25
CA TRP A 561 -28.35 2.58 8.11
C TRP A 561 -29.29 2.39 9.31
N ARG A 562 -29.23 1.23 9.96
CA ARG A 562 -30.22 0.78 10.95
C ARG A 562 -29.61 0.04 12.15
N GLY A 563 -28.31 0.20 12.40
CA GLY A 563 -27.59 -0.54 13.44
C GLY A 563 -26.53 0.28 14.14
N CYS A 564 -25.26 -0.02 13.86
CA CYS A 564 -24.09 0.51 14.55
C CYS A 564 -24.02 2.05 14.54
N ILE A 565 -23.99 2.67 13.37
CA ILE A 565 -23.75 4.10 13.26
C ILE A 565 -24.87 4.94 13.88
N PRO A 566 -26.18 4.67 13.63
CA PRO A 566 -27.23 5.48 14.24
C PRO A 566 -27.34 5.27 15.75
N SER A 567 -27.11 4.05 16.26
CA SER A 567 -27.08 3.80 17.72
C SER A 567 -25.96 4.58 18.40
N LYS A 568 -24.75 4.59 17.82
CA LYS A 568 -23.59 5.26 18.43
C LYS A 568 -23.72 6.79 18.39
N ALA A 569 -24.38 7.34 17.37
CA ALA A 569 -24.73 8.76 17.34
C ALA A 569 -25.68 9.15 18.48
N TRP A 570 -26.70 8.34 18.78
CA TRP A 570 -27.56 8.56 19.95
C TRP A 570 -26.84 8.32 21.28
N ARG A 571 -26.04 7.24 21.37
CA ARG A 571 -25.26 6.90 22.56
C ARG A 571 -24.34 8.04 22.98
N HIS A 572 -23.64 8.66 22.04
CA HIS A 572 -22.77 9.80 22.36
C HIS A 572 -23.52 10.99 22.95
N ALA A 573 -24.71 11.31 22.43
CA ALA A 573 -25.54 12.38 23.00
C ALA A 573 -26.05 12.01 24.41
N ALA A 574 -26.41 10.75 24.63
CA ALA A 574 -26.80 10.22 25.93
C ALA A 574 -25.63 10.24 26.93
N ASP A 575 -24.40 9.96 26.49
CA ASP A 575 -23.18 10.04 27.32
C ASP A 575 -22.91 11.45 27.79
N ILE A 576 -23.05 12.45 26.92
CA ILE A 576 -22.92 13.86 27.30
C ILE A 576 -23.91 14.19 28.42
N ILE A 577 -25.17 13.78 28.31
CA ILE A 577 -26.19 14.01 29.35
C ILE A 577 -25.77 13.37 30.67
N ARG A 578 -25.32 12.11 30.63
CA ARG A 578 -24.91 11.35 31.81
C ARG A 578 -23.65 11.89 32.47
N ASP A 579 -22.65 12.33 31.69
CA ASP A 579 -21.42 12.93 32.21
C ASP A 579 -21.72 14.23 32.96
N ARG A 580 -22.55 15.08 32.35
CA ARG A 580 -22.94 16.36 32.94
C ARG A 580 -23.64 16.20 34.30
N ALA A 581 -24.36 15.10 34.52
CA ALA A 581 -25.00 14.82 35.82
C ALA A 581 -23.99 14.73 36.98
N HIS A 582 -22.71 14.46 36.69
CA HIS A 582 -21.64 14.31 37.68
C HIS A 582 -20.61 15.45 37.66
N ASP A 583 -20.80 16.49 36.83
CA ASP A 583 -19.86 17.61 36.69
C ASP A 583 -19.59 18.33 38.03
N ALA A 584 -20.60 18.45 38.89
CA ALA A 584 -20.48 19.12 40.18
C ALA A 584 -19.45 18.44 41.10
N ALA A 585 -19.33 17.11 41.04
CA ALA A 585 -18.33 16.35 41.79
C ALA A 585 -16.89 16.61 41.31
N LYS A 586 -16.74 17.15 40.09
CA LYS A 586 -15.47 17.55 39.46
C LYS A 586 -15.23 19.06 39.56
N GLY A 587 -16.07 19.80 40.30
CA GLY A 587 -15.96 21.25 40.46
C GLY A 587 -16.49 22.07 39.28
N VAL A 588 -17.16 21.45 38.30
CA VAL A 588 -17.82 22.13 37.18
C VAL A 588 -19.30 22.33 37.52
N THR A 589 -19.78 23.57 37.51
CA THR A 589 -21.15 23.91 37.92
C THR A 589 -21.95 24.55 36.78
N GLY A 590 -23.28 24.40 36.80
CA GLY A 590 -24.19 25.02 35.82
C GLY A 590 -24.40 24.23 34.54
N THR A 591 -23.96 22.97 34.50
CA THR A 591 -23.99 22.08 33.34
C THR A 591 -24.88 20.84 33.53
N ASP A 592 -25.33 20.56 34.75
CA ASP A 592 -26.00 19.33 35.22
C ASP A 592 -27.45 19.15 34.77
N LYS A 593 -28.03 20.15 34.08
CA LYS A 593 -29.42 20.13 33.58
C LYS A 593 -29.50 20.34 32.07
N PRO A 594 -28.85 19.48 31.26
CA PRO A 594 -28.89 19.60 29.81
C PRO A 594 -30.32 19.37 29.28
N LYS A 595 -30.69 20.08 28.21
CA LYS A 595 -31.93 19.85 27.46
C LYS A 595 -31.60 19.27 26.09
N MET A 596 -32.14 18.10 25.78
CA MET A 596 -31.97 17.47 24.47
C MET A 596 -32.88 18.11 23.42
N ALA A 597 -32.28 18.63 22.34
CA ALA A 597 -33.01 19.06 21.14
C ALA A 597 -33.12 17.90 20.15
N TRP A 598 -34.23 17.16 20.21
CA TRP A 598 -34.45 15.95 19.40
C TRP A 598 -34.25 16.16 17.90
N GLU A 599 -34.83 17.24 17.34
CA GLU A 599 -34.72 17.53 15.91
C GLU A 599 -33.28 17.78 15.46
N THR A 600 -32.49 18.46 16.30
CA THR A 600 -31.07 18.71 16.04
C THR A 600 -30.26 17.40 16.07
N LEU A 601 -30.51 16.55 17.07
CA LEU A 601 -29.85 15.24 17.18
C LEU A 601 -30.17 14.36 15.97
N GLU A 602 -31.45 14.29 15.57
CA GLU A 602 -31.88 13.51 14.42
C GLU A 602 -31.33 14.04 13.10
N LYS A 603 -31.27 15.37 12.93
CA LYS A 603 -30.63 15.98 11.77
C LYS A 603 -29.15 15.62 11.71
N HIS A 604 -28.44 15.70 12.84
CA HIS A 604 -27.03 15.33 12.91
C HIS A 604 -26.80 13.85 12.58
N ARG A 605 -27.59 12.95 13.18
CA ARG A 605 -27.54 11.51 12.90
C ARG A 605 -27.75 11.22 11.41
N LYS A 606 -28.84 11.74 10.82
CA LYS A 606 -29.16 11.52 9.40
C LYS A 606 -28.07 12.06 8.48
N ASN A 607 -27.48 13.20 8.81
CA ASN A 607 -26.35 13.75 8.05
C ASN A 607 -25.15 12.79 8.05
N ILE A 608 -24.77 12.22 9.21
CA ILE A 608 -23.70 11.22 9.30
C ILE A 608 -23.99 10.03 8.39
N LEU A 609 -25.21 9.49 8.45
CA LEU A 609 -25.59 8.32 7.64
C LEU A 609 -25.48 8.61 6.15
N GLN A 610 -26.04 9.75 5.71
CA GLN A 610 -26.03 10.18 4.32
C GLN A 610 -24.59 10.38 3.81
N THR A 611 -23.78 11.17 4.51
CA THR A 611 -22.38 11.44 4.12
C THR A 611 -21.57 10.16 4.03
N ARG A 612 -21.73 9.24 4.99
CA ARG A 612 -21.02 7.96 4.99
C ARG A 612 -21.47 7.04 3.86
N GLY A 613 -22.76 7.00 3.54
CA GLY A 613 -23.30 6.20 2.45
C GLY A 613 -22.86 6.70 1.07
N GLU A 614 -22.88 8.02 0.86
CA GLU A 614 -22.36 8.67 -0.35
C GLU A 614 -20.86 8.42 -0.51
N LEU A 615 -20.09 8.52 0.57
CA LEU A 615 -18.66 8.24 0.56
C LEU A 615 -18.38 6.77 0.21
N ALA A 616 -19.11 5.82 0.82
CA ALA A 616 -18.98 4.41 0.51
C ALA A 616 -19.24 4.13 -0.97
N LEU A 617 -20.36 4.63 -1.51
CA LEU A 617 -20.70 4.48 -2.93
C LEU A 617 -19.64 5.11 -3.86
N LYS A 618 -19.15 6.31 -3.51
CA LYS A 618 -18.09 6.99 -4.27
C LYS A 618 -16.81 6.16 -4.27
N THR A 619 -16.41 5.62 -3.13
CA THR A 619 -15.23 4.75 -3.01
C THR A 619 -15.39 3.49 -3.84
N ASP A 620 -16.52 2.79 -3.71
CA ASP A 620 -16.78 1.52 -4.41
C ASP A 620 -16.74 1.69 -5.92
N LYS A 621 -17.38 2.75 -6.43
CA LYS A 621 -17.32 3.10 -7.86
C LYS A 621 -15.92 3.56 -8.27
N GLY A 622 -15.21 4.29 -7.41
CA GLY A 622 -13.86 4.77 -7.65
C GLY A 622 -12.84 3.64 -7.83
N VAL A 623 -13.00 2.54 -7.10
CA VAL A 623 -12.20 1.32 -7.29
C VAL A 623 -12.73 0.43 -8.43
N LYS A 624 -13.79 0.83 -9.14
CA LYS A 624 -14.40 0.11 -10.29
C LYS A 624 -15.23 -1.12 -9.92
N ILE A 625 -15.86 -1.14 -8.75
CA ILE A 625 -16.94 -2.11 -8.45
C ILE A 625 -18.20 -1.69 -9.23
N ASP A 626 -18.82 -2.63 -9.96
CA ASP A 626 -20.14 -2.43 -10.58
C ASP A 626 -21.23 -2.53 -9.50
N VAL A 627 -21.55 -1.39 -8.87
CA VAL A 627 -22.58 -1.31 -7.83
C VAL A 627 -23.97 -1.18 -8.46
N ARG A 628 -24.84 -2.17 -8.24
CA ARG A 628 -26.22 -2.21 -8.75
C ARG A 628 -27.22 -2.18 -7.61
N GLU A 629 -28.22 -1.31 -7.73
CA GLU A 629 -29.35 -1.28 -6.80
C GLU A 629 -30.40 -2.33 -7.20
N GLY A 630 -30.76 -3.23 -6.29
CA GLY A 630 -31.83 -4.20 -6.51
C GLY A 630 -31.79 -5.41 -5.60
N PHE A 631 -32.76 -6.31 -5.79
CA PHE A 631 -32.82 -7.61 -5.13
C PHE A 631 -32.32 -8.70 -6.08
N ALA A 632 -31.26 -9.41 -5.67
CA ALA A 632 -30.75 -10.56 -6.42
C ALA A 632 -31.36 -11.88 -5.94
N SER A 633 -31.57 -12.80 -6.87
CA SER A 633 -31.93 -14.20 -6.63
C SER A 633 -31.23 -15.09 -7.66
N PHE A 634 -30.84 -16.30 -7.28
CA PHE A 634 -30.21 -17.24 -8.20
C PHE A 634 -31.24 -17.80 -9.18
N VAL A 635 -30.92 -17.77 -10.47
CA VAL A 635 -31.66 -18.49 -11.52
C VAL A 635 -31.08 -19.90 -11.66
N ASP A 636 -29.75 -19.99 -11.68
CA ASP A 636 -28.96 -21.21 -11.73
C ASP A 636 -27.58 -20.99 -11.08
N ALA A 637 -26.65 -21.94 -11.27
CA ALA A 637 -25.31 -21.94 -10.69
C ALA A 637 -24.43 -20.72 -11.02
N HIS A 638 -24.71 -19.99 -12.10
CA HIS A 638 -23.88 -18.91 -12.64
C HIS A 638 -24.68 -17.68 -13.10
N THR A 639 -25.98 -17.62 -12.80
CA THR A 639 -26.86 -16.53 -13.24
C THR A 639 -27.68 -15.96 -12.09
N LEU A 640 -27.60 -14.64 -11.88
CA LEU A 640 -28.48 -13.89 -10.99
C LEU A 640 -29.58 -13.19 -11.79
N LYS A 641 -30.80 -13.23 -11.24
CA LYS A 641 -31.87 -12.29 -11.57
C LYS A 641 -31.84 -11.14 -10.58
N ILE A 642 -31.77 -9.91 -11.08
CA ILE A 642 -31.76 -8.67 -10.29
C ILE A 642 -33.04 -7.89 -10.61
N VAL A 643 -33.84 -7.62 -9.58
CA VAL A 643 -35.04 -6.78 -9.67
C VAL A 643 -34.70 -5.40 -9.11
N GLY A 644 -34.66 -4.39 -9.98
CA GLY A 644 -34.38 -3.00 -9.61
C GLY A 644 -35.53 -2.34 -8.84
N PRO A 645 -35.31 -1.15 -8.26
CA PRO A 645 -36.33 -0.42 -7.49
C PRO A 645 -37.55 -0.01 -8.33
N ASP A 646 -37.42 0.08 -9.65
CA ASP A 646 -38.51 0.35 -10.59
C ASP A 646 -39.30 -0.92 -11.01
N GLY A 647 -38.95 -2.08 -10.43
CA GLY A 647 -39.54 -3.37 -10.74
C GLY A 647 -39.02 -3.99 -12.04
N LYS A 648 -38.07 -3.36 -12.75
CA LYS A 648 -37.48 -3.95 -13.95
C LYS A 648 -36.54 -5.09 -13.58
N GLU A 649 -36.62 -6.15 -14.36
CA GLU A 649 -35.76 -7.32 -14.20
C GLU A 649 -34.55 -7.23 -15.14
N SER A 650 -33.40 -7.64 -14.63
CA SER A 650 -32.17 -7.83 -15.42
C SER A 650 -31.47 -9.11 -14.98
N THR A 651 -30.59 -9.63 -15.83
CA THR A 651 -29.76 -10.80 -15.54
C THR A 651 -28.29 -10.42 -15.45
N LEU A 652 -27.55 -11.14 -14.62
CA LEU A 652 -26.10 -11.02 -14.50
C LEU A 652 -25.47 -12.41 -14.42
N THR A 653 -24.58 -12.73 -15.34
CA THR A 653 -23.78 -13.97 -15.31
C THR A 653 -22.47 -13.76 -14.53
N PHE A 654 -22.05 -14.77 -13.78
CA PHE A 654 -20.89 -14.69 -12.90
C PHE A 654 -20.08 -15.99 -12.85
N GLY A 655 -18.77 -15.89 -12.59
CA GLY A 655 -17.93 -17.06 -12.32
C GLY A 655 -18.15 -17.61 -10.91
N ALA A 656 -17.98 -16.78 -9.89
CA ALA A 656 -18.23 -17.10 -8.49
C ALA A 656 -19.17 -16.08 -7.82
N ALA A 657 -19.76 -16.44 -6.67
CA ALA A 657 -20.60 -15.51 -5.92
C ALA A 657 -20.31 -15.54 -4.41
N VAL A 658 -20.48 -14.38 -3.76
CA VAL A 658 -20.38 -14.21 -2.32
C VAL A 658 -21.72 -13.69 -1.79
N ILE A 659 -22.36 -14.47 -0.92
CA ILE A 659 -23.65 -14.12 -0.30
C ILE A 659 -23.36 -13.38 1.01
N ALA A 660 -23.74 -12.11 1.07
CA ALA A 660 -23.52 -11.19 2.20
C ALA A 660 -24.81 -10.44 2.58
N THR A 661 -25.96 -11.13 2.54
CA THR A 661 -27.29 -10.51 2.71
C THR A 661 -27.64 -10.10 4.14
N GLY A 662 -26.79 -10.41 5.12
CA GLY A 662 -27.03 -10.12 6.53
C GLY A 662 -28.19 -10.92 7.14
N ALA A 663 -28.75 -10.42 8.24
CA ALA A 663 -29.86 -11.06 8.95
C ALA A 663 -30.86 -10.00 9.47
N PRO A 664 -32.16 -10.09 9.13
CA PRO A 664 -33.18 -9.20 9.69
C PRO A 664 -33.46 -9.45 11.19
N PRO A 665 -34.12 -8.50 11.89
CA PRO A 665 -34.57 -8.69 13.26
C PRO A 665 -35.55 -9.86 13.37
N PHE A 666 -35.38 -10.67 14.41
CA PHE A 666 -36.26 -11.81 14.67
C PHE A 666 -37.39 -11.42 15.62
N VAL A 667 -38.64 -11.61 15.19
CA VAL A 667 -39.83 -11.41 16.04
C VAL A 667 -40.40 -12.78 16.43
N PRO A 668 -40.28 -13.20 17.71
CA PRO A 668 -40.81 -14.47 18.17
C PRO A 668 -42.35 -14.50 18.09
N PRO A 669 -42.97 -15.70 18.06
CA PRO A 669 -44.41 -15.87 17.97
C PRO A 669 -45.11 -15.57 19.31
N ILE A 670 -44.94 -14.35 19.83
CA ILE A 670 -45.65 -13.83 21.00
C ILE A 670 -47.01 -13.28 20.53
N PRO A 671 -48.13 -13.62 21.18
CA PRO A 671 -49.44 -13.07 20.83
C PRO A 671 -49.43 -11.53 20.75
N GLY A 672 -49.87 -10.99 19.62
CA GLY A 672 -49.95 -9.54 19.35
C GLY A 672 -48.62 -8.87 18.95
N ALA A 673 -47.48 -9.59 18.96
CA ALA A 673 -46.20 -9.00 18.59
C ALA A 673 -46.11 -8.66 17.10
N ARG A 674 -46.55 -9.55 16.21
CA ARG A 674 -46.50 -9.33 14.75
C ARG A 674 -47.50 -8.27 14.30
N GLU A 675 -48.69 -8.28 14.88
CA GLU A 675 -49.73 -7.26 14.71
C GLU A 675 -49.23 -5.90 15.23
N GLY A 676 -48.50 -5.91 16.34
CA GLY A 676 -47.81 -4.75 16.88
C GLY A 676 -46.76 -4.18 15.94
N VAL A 677 -45.98 -5.04 15.25
CA VAL A 677 -45.00 -4.59 14.24
C VAL A 677 -45.73 -3.96 13.05
N ALA A 678 -46.79 -4.60 12.55
CA ALA A 678 -47.57 -4.10 11.42
C ALA A 678 -48.25 -2.74 11.73
N SER A 679 -48.68 -2.53 12.97
CA SER A 679 -49.30 -1.27 13.41
C SER A 679 -48.30 -0.18 13.84
N GLY A 680 -47.01 -0.52 13.96
CA GLY A 680 -45.95 0.39 14.44
C GLY A 680 -45.90 0.55 15.97
N GLY A 681 -46.66 -0.23 16.73
CA GLY A 681 -46.63 -0.24 18.20
C GLY A 681 -45.48 -1.06 18.77
N VAL A 682 -45.05 -2.09 18.03
CA VAL A 682 -43.83 -2.86 18.30
C VAL A 682 -42.76 -2.44 17.30
N LEU A 683 -41.69 -1.88 17.82
CA LEU A 683 -40.51 -1.46 17.08
C LEU A 683 -39.50 -2.62 17.01
N THR A 684 -38.61 -2.56 16.03
CA THR A 684 -37.47 -3.46 15.87
C THR A 684 -36.20 -2.63 15.69
N SER A 685 -35.05 -3.29 15.57
CA SER A 685 -33.81 -2.62 15.16
C SER A 685 -33.92 -1.92 13.80
N ASP A 686 -34.86 -2.30 12.94
CA ASP A 686 -35.09 -1.61 11.67
C ASP A 686 -35.97 -0.36 11.79
N THR A 687 -36.89 -0.31 12.75
CA THR A 687 -37.96 0.69 12.78
C THR A 687 -37.86 1.73 13.89
N ILE A 688 -37.03 1.50 14.92
CA ILE A 688 -36.86 2.42 16.05
C ILE A 688 -36.39 3.82 15.64
N TRP A 689 -35.66 3.92 14.52
CA TRP A 689 -35.11 5.17 13.98
C TRP A 689 -36.16 6.12 13.41
N ASN A 690 -37.41 5.68 13.26
CA ASN A 690 -38.48 6.42 12.63
C ASN A 690 -39.37 7.16 13.64
N LEU A 691 -39.02 7.13 14.93
CA LEU A 691 -39.77 7.80 15.98
C LEU A 691 -39.72 9.34 15.80
N ALA A 692 -40.90 9.95 15.73
CA ALA A 692 -41.02 11.41 15.59
C ALA A 692 -40.57 12.15 16.86
N LYS A 693 -40.70 11.51 18.03
CA LYS A 693 -40.35 12.07 19.34
C LYS A 693 -39.84 10.95 20.26
N PRO A 694 -39.00 11.29 21.26
CA PRO A 694 -38.61 10.34 22.30
C PRO A 694 -39.84 9.77 23.04
N PRO A 695 -39.90 8.45 23.28
CA PRO A 695 -40.92 7.86 24.13
C PRO A 695 -40.68 8.26 25.60
N LYS A 696 -41.76 8.39 26.37
CA LYS A 696 -41.71 8.55 27.82
C LYS A 696 -41.60 7.21 28.53
N LYS A 697 -42.17 6.14 27.94
CA LYS A 697 -42.10 4.77 28.45
C LYS A 697 -41.81 3.79 27.34
N LEU A 698 -40.82 2.92 27.54
CA LEU A 698 -40.42 1.91 26.55
C LEU A 698 -40.30 0.53 27.22
N GLY A 699 -41.07 -0.43 26.74
CA GLY A 699 -40.85 -1.83 27.07
C GLY A 699 -39.86 -2.46 26.08
N ILE A 700 -38.90 -3.24 26.55
CA ILE A 700 -37.90 -3.90 25.72
C ILE A 700 -37.99 -5.40 25.95
N VAL A 701 -38.10 -6.16 24.87
CA VAL A 701 -38.14 -7.62 24.88
C VAL A 701 -36.85 -8.15 24.27
N GLY A 702 -36.02 -8.81 25.08
CA GLY A 702 -34.68 -9.28 24.74
C GLY A 702 -33.58 -8.42 25.37
N GLY A 703 -32.73 -9.05 26.17
CA GLY A 703 -31.56 -8.51 26.85
C GLY A 703 -30.24 -8.83 26.11
N GLY A 704 -30.29 -8.88 24.78
CA GLY A 704 -29.07 -8.88 23.96
C GLY A 704 -28.43 -7.49 23.89
N VAL A 705 -27.31 -7.38 23.16
CA VAL A 705 -26.54 -6.13 23.00
C VAL A 705 -27.42 -4.96 22.58
N ILE A 706 -28.27 -5.15 21.55
CA ILE A 706 -29.19 -4.12 21.05
C ILE A 706 -30.16 -3.66 22.16
N GLY A 707 -30.74 -4.61 22.91
CA GLY A 707 -31.70 -4.31 23.97
C GLY A 707 -31.07 -3.48 25.09
N VAL A 708 -29.86 -3.87 25.53
CA VAL A 708 -29.11 -3.18 26.58
C VAL A 708 -28.70 -1.76 26.14
N GLU A 709 -28.13 -1.60 24.95
CA GLU A 709 -27.74 -0.27 24.45
C GLU A 709 -28.96 0.65 24.34
N MET A 710 -30.05 0.17 23.73
CA MET A 710 -31.28 0.96 23.57
C MET A 710 -31.91 1.31 24.92
N ALA A 711 -31.89 0.39 25.89
CA ALA A 711 -32.40 0.63 27.24
C ALA A 711 -31.71 1.84 27.88
N GLN A 712 -30.37 1.85 27.91
CA GLN A 712 -29.62 2.95 28.51
C GLN A 712 -29.73 4.26 27.73
N ILE A 713 -29.68 4.21 26.39
CA ILE A 713 -29.84 5.42 25.57
C ILE A 713 -31.17 6.10 25.86
N TRP A 714 -32.27 5.34 25.86
CA TRP A 714 -33.59 5.90 26.14
C TRP A 714 -33.75 6.31 27.60
N ARG A 715 -33.16 5.58 28.53
CA ARG A 715 -33.13 5.95 29.95
C ARG A 715 -32.47 7.31 30.17
N ASP A 716 -31.35 7.55 29.49
CA ASP A 716 -30.58 8.81 29.55
C ASP A 716 -31.32 9.96 28.86
N PHE A 717 -32.11 9.66 27.82
CA PHE A 717 -33.06 10.62 27.24
C PHE A 717 -34.32 10.85 28.10
N GLY A 718 -34.43 10.17 29.24
CA GLY A 718 -35.46 10.39 30.25
C GLY A 718 -36.67 9.45 30.16
N ALA A 719 -36.61 8.38 29.37
CA ALA A 719 -37.65 7.37 29.31
C ALA A 719 -37.61 6.45 30.55
N ASP A 720 -38.79 6.02 31.02
CA ASP A 720 -38.94 4.91 31.95
C ASP A 720 -38.89 3.59 31.16
N ILE A 721 -38.07 2.64 31.64
CA ILE A 721 -37.69 1.43 30.90
C ILE A 721 -38.07 0.18 31.70
N LEU A 722 -38.68 -0.77 31.00
CA LEU A 722 -38.78 -2.17 31.44
C LEU A 722 -38.08 -3.06 30.43
N MET A 723 -37.06 -3.81 30.85
CA MET A 723 -36.41 -4.82 30.03
C MET A 723 -36.81 -6.23 30.48
N LEU A 724 -37.27 -7.04 29.55
CA LEU A 724 -37.68 -8.44 29.76
C LEU A 724 -36.74 -9.37 28.99
N GLU A 725 -36.06 -10.27 29.69
CA GLU A 725 -35.20 -11.30 29.10
C GLU A 725 -35.75 -12.68 29.48
N ALA A 726 -35.88 -13.57 28.48
CA ALA A 726 -36.42 -14.91 28.68
C ALA A 726 -35.39 -15.88 29.31
N LYS A 727 -34.10 -15.64 29.06
CA LYS A 727 -32.98 -16.34 29.70
C LYS A 727 -32.79 -15.86 31.14
N ASP A 728 -32.01 -16.62 31.89
CA ASP A 728 -31.64 -16.34 33.27
C ASP A 728 -30.76 -15.09 33.43
N ARG A 729 -30.04 -14.69 32.38
CA ARG A 729 -29.22 -13.49 32.31
C ARG A 729 -29.29 -12.77 30.96
N ILE A 730 -29.03 -11.47 30.98
CA ILE A 730 -28.76 -10.66 29.79
C ILE A 730 -27.35 -10.91 29.25
N LEU A 731 -27.08 -10.49 28.02
CA LEU A 731 -25.77 -10.55 27.37
C LEU A 731 -25.14 -11.95 27.45
N ALA A 732 -25.86 -12.96 26.97
CA ALA A 732 -25.42 -14.36 27.04
C ALA A 732 -24.06 -14.64 26.39
N GLU A 733 -23.70 -13.86 25.35
CA GLU A 733 -22.41 -13.98 24.64
C GLU A 733 -21.24 -13.33 25.38
N ILE A 734 -21.52 -12.44 26.34
CA ILE A 734 -20.50 -11.80 27.17
C ILE A 734 -20.15 -12.73 28.34
N GLU A 735 -18.89 -12.66 28.78
CA GLU A 735 -18.39 -13.41 29.94
C GLU A 735 -19.30 -13.21 31.16
N GLU A 736 -19.56 -14.31 31.87
CA GLU A 736 -20.64 -14.39 32.86
C GLU A 736 -20.48 -13.37 34.00
N GLU A 737 -19.25 -13.19 34.52
CA GLU A 737 -19.00 -12.22 35.58
C GLU A 737 -19.22 -10.78 35.10
N ILE A 738 -18.74 -10.45 33.89
CA ILE A 738 -18.96 -9.15 33.26
C ILE A 738 -20.46 -8.87 33.10
N ALA A 739 -21.21 -9.82 32.53
CA ALA A 739 -22.65 -9.66 32.30
C ALA A 739 -23.44 -9.50 33.61
N LYS A 740 -23.11 -10.28 34.65
CA LYS A 740 -23.76 -10.16 35.97
C LYS A 740 -23.51 -8.81 36.63
N ASN A 741 -22.27 -8.33 36.60
CA ASN A 741 -21.95 -7.02 37.19
C ASN A 741 -22.65 -5.88 36.44
N LEU A 742 -22.69 -5.92 35.10
CA LEU A 742 -23.46 -4.93 34.33
C LEU A 742 -24.96 -5.02 34.67
N THR A 743 -25.53 -6.23 34.77
CA THR A 743 -26.95 -6.40 35.14
C THR A 743 -27.29 -5.78 36.49
N ALA A 744 -26.39 -5.88 37.48
CA ALA A 744 -26.58 -5.25 38.78
C ALA A 744 -26.61 -3.72 38.66
N LEU A 745 -25.67 -3.14 37.91
CA LEU A 745 -25.61 -1.69 37.66
C LEU A 745 -26.87 -1.19 36.92
N LEU A 746 -27.33 -1.92 35.89
CA LEU A 746 -28.53 -1.54 35.15
C LEU A 746 -29.80 -1.55 36.02
N ASN A 747 -29.89 -2.47 36.99
CA ASN A 747 -31.03 -2.54 37.90
C ASN A 747 -31.13 -1.35 38.87
N GLU A 748 -30.03 -0.60 39.07
CA GLU A 748 -30.07 0.67 39.81
C GLU A 748 -30.70 1.80 38.96
N GLU A 749 -30.73 1.66 37.64
CA GLU A 749 -31.22 2.67 36.70
C GLU A 749 -32.63 2.41 36.19
N PHE A 750 -32.96 1.15 35.91
CA PHE A 750 -34.26 0.71 35.38
C PHE A 750 -34.52 -0.77 35.66
N LYS A 751 -35.78 -1.22 35.48
CA LYS A 751 -36.18 -2.58 35.84
C LYS A 751 -35.74 -3.60 34.79
N VAL A 752 -34.90 -4.56 35.19
CA VAL A 752 -34.55 -5.74 34.39
C VAL A 752 -35.21 -6.98 34.98
N VAL A 753 -36.02 -7.69 34.19
CA VAL A 753 -36.64 -8.96 34.60
C VAL A 753 -36.09 -10.07 33.71
N THR A 754 -35.26 -10.93 34.28
CA THR A 754 -34.76 -12.14 33.63
C THR A 754 -35.70 -13.32 33.90
N SER A 755 -35.55 -14.40 33.15
CA SER A 755 -36.46 -15.56 33.14
C SER A 755 -37.93 -15.18 32.91
N ALA A 756 -38.18 -14.06 32.23
CA ALA A 756 -39.51 -13.51 32.02
C ALA A 756 -40.27 -14.32 30.95
N LYS A 757 -41.53 -14.64 31.22
CA LYS A 757 -42.45 -15.22 30.23
C LYS A 757 -43.46 -14.18 29.79
N ILE A 758 -43.41 -13.80 28.52
CA ILE A 758 -44.30 -12.79 27.94
C ILE A 758 -45.55 -13.48 27.41
N ALA A 759 -46.71 -13.10 27.94
CA ALA A 759 -47.99 -13.73 27.60
C ALA A 759 -48.65 -13.07 26.38
N GLU A 760 -48.64 -11.73 26.33
CA GLU A 760 -49.36 -10.96 25.31
C GLU A 760 -48.77 -9.55 25.20
N ILE A 761 -48.73 -9.03 23.97
CA ILE A 761 -48.49 -7.62 23.68
C ILE A 761 -49.74 -7.07 22.98
N SER A 762 -50.28 -5.95 23.45
CA SER A 762 -51.53 -5.38 22.89
C SER A 762 -51.53 -3.85 22.95
N GLY A 763 -52.49 -3.22 22.27
CA GLY A 763 -52.68 -1.78 22.26
C GLY A 763 -52.39 -1.13 20.91
N THR A 764 -52.15 0.18 20.94
CA THR A 764 -51.85 1.02 19.76
C THR A 764 -50.58 1.83 20.00
N PRO A 765 -49.85 2.26 18.96
CA PRO A 765 -48.69 3.16 19.11
C PRO A 765 -48.95 4.32 20.09
N GLY A 766 -48.07 4.50 21.07
CA GLY A 766 -48.22 5.48 22.16
C GLY A 766 -49.02 4.99 23.37
N LYS A 767 -49.63 3.81 23.32
CA LYS A 767 -50.45 3.18 24.39
C LYS A 767 -50.38 1.65 24.32
N MET A 768 -49.17 1.11 24.28
CA MET A 768 -48.92 -0.32 24.27
C MET A 768 -48.94 -0.91 25.68
N VAL A 769 -49.26 -2.19 25.81
CA VAL A 769 -49.25 -2.94 27.06
C VAL A 769 -48.55 -4.28 26.85
N ILE A 770 -47.60 -4.60 27.74
CA ILE A 770 -46.94 -5.91 27.81
C ILE A 770 -47.42 -6.64 29.04
N LYS A 771 -47.96 -7.85 28.88
CA LYS A 771 -48.28 -8.77 29.98
C LYS A 771 -47.20 -9.84 30.09
N TYR A 772 -46.64 -10.02 31.28
CA TYR A 772 -45.57 -10.97 31.53
C TYR A 772 -45.67 -11.61 32.91
N SER A 773 -44.89 -12.66 33.15
CA SER A 773 -44.62 -13.21 34.48
C SER A 773 -43.12 -13.28 34.73
N ASP A 774 -42.71 -13.06 35.97
CA ASP A 774 -41.30 -13.17 36.41
C ASP A 774 -40.88 -14.62 36.66
N ALA A 775 -39.66 -14.81 37.17
CA ALA A 775 -39.08 -16.12 37.46
C ALA A 775 -39.93 -16.93 38.47
N GLU A 776 -40.60 -16.26 39.40
CA GLU A 776 -41.50 -16.84 40.40
C GLU A 776 -42.92 -17.10 39.85
N GLY A 777 -43.20 -16.73 38.60
CA GLY A 777 -44.49 -16.89 37.96
C GLY A 777 -45.52 -15.82 38.35
N LYS A 778 -45.10 -14.73 39.00
CA LYS A 778 -45.99 -13.63 39.37
C LYS A 778 -46.33 -12.81 38.14
N ALA A 779 -47.62 -12.75 37.81
CA ALA A 779 -48.12 -11.96 36.69
C ALA A 779 -47.99 -10.45 36.95
N ALA A 780 -47.57 -9.72 35.91
CA ALA A 780 -47.45 -8.28 35.90
C ALA A 780 -47.81 -7.73 34.51
N GLU A 781 -48.16 -6.44 34.48
CA GLU A 781 -48.37 -5.69 33.24
C GLU A 781 -47.56 -4.41 33.24
N TYR A 782 -47.19 -3.95 32.05
CA TYR A 782 -46.47 -2.70 31.86
C TYR A 782 -47.08 -1.91 30.70
N ALA A 783 -47.68 -0.76 31.03
CA ALA A 783 -48.17 0.19 30.06
C ALA A 783 -47.02 1.11 29.61
N CYS A 784 -46.80 1.17 28.30
CA CYS A 784 -45.71 1.91 27.66
C CYS A 784 -46.16 2.60 26.38
N ASP A 785 -45.34 3.48 25.84
CA ASP A 785 -45.65 4.13 24.56
C ASP A 785 -45.40 3.16 23.40
N TYR A 786 -44.30 2.41 23.47
CA TYR A 786 -43.88 1.44 22.45
C TYR A 786 -43.24 0.22 23.11
N VAL A 787 -43.16 -0.88 22.35
CA VAL A 787 -42.37 -2.06 22.70
C VAL A 787 -41.23 -2.20 21.70
N LEU A 788 -39.98 -2.33 22.13
CA LEU A 788 -38.86 -2.70 21.27
C LEU A 788 -38.64 -4.21 21.32
N MET A 789 -38.74 -4.87 20.17
CA MET A 789 -38.36 -6.27 19.99
C MET A 789 -36.87 -6.36 19.65
N ALA A 790 -36.06 -6.75 20.63
CA ALA A 790 -34.61 -6.90 20.57
C ALA A 790 -34.18 -8.36 20.85
N THR A 791 -34.96 -9.33 20.36
CA THR A 791 -34.78 -10.78 20.58
C THR A 791 -33.74 -11.46 19.68
N GLY A 792 -32.79 -10.67 19.16
CA GLY A 792 -31.78 -11.13 18.22
C GLY A 792 -32.21 -11.04 16.76
N LYS A 793 -31.36 -11.58 15.89
CA LYS A 793 -31.52 -11.57 14.44
C LYS A 793 -31.54 -12.99 13.91
N ARG A 794 -32.13 -13.18 12.73
CA ARG A 794 -32.21 -14.48 12.08
C ARG A 794 -32.06 -14.31 10.57
N PRO A 795 -31.11 -15.01 9.92
CA PRO A 795 -30.97 -14.95 8.46
C PRO A 795 -32.28 -15.29 7.74
N ASP A 796 -32.56 -14.57 6.66
CA ASP A 796 -33.66 -14.85 5.74
C ASP A 796 -33.09 -15.08 4.33
N THR A 797 -33.03 -16.35 3.94
CA THR A 797 -32.49 -16.79 2.64
C THR A 797 -33.59 -17.16 1.65
N ALA A 798 -34.87 -17.05 2.02
CA ALA A 798 -35.99 -17.55 1.23
C ALA A 798 -36.09 -16.89 -0.15
N LYS A 799 -35.67 -15.62 -0.26
CA LYS A 799 -35.70 -14.85 -1.51
C LYS A 799 -34.50 -15.07 -2.43
N LEU A 800 -33.47 -15.79 -1.98
CA LEU A 800 -32.26 -16.02 -2.77
C LEU A 800 -32.40 -17.19 -3.76
N ASN A 801 -33.40 -18.07 -3.60
CA ASN A 801 -33.56 -19.29 -4.40
C ASN A 801 -32.35 -20.23 -4.32
N LEU A 802 -31.83 -20.47 -3.10
CA LEU A 802 -30.65 -21.31 -2.87
C LEU A 802 -30.85 -22.79 -3.25
N GLU A 803 -32.10 -23.25 -3.36
CA GLU A 803 -32.44 -24.60 -3.81
C GLU A 803 -31.95 -24.86 -5.24
N ALA A 804 -31.93 -23.83 -6.11
CA ALA A 804 -31.39 -23.94 -7.47
C ALA A 804 -29.88 -24.26 -7.50
N LEU A 805 -29.17 -24.02 -6.40
CA LEU A 805 -27.74 -24.29 -6.25
C LEU A 805 -27.44 -25.55 -5.43
N GLY A 806 -28.40 -26.02 -4.63
CA GLY A 806 -28.15 -27.04 -3.61
C GLY A 806 -27.26 -26.57 -2.45
N VAL A 807 -27.26 -25.26 -2.14
CA VAL A 807 -26.49 -24.73 -1.00
C VAL A 807 -27.09 -25.23 0.33
N ALA A 808 -26.25 -25.81 1.17
CA ALA A 808 -26.63 -26.38 2.46
C ALA A 808 -26.84 -25.27 3.50
N LEU A 809 -27.91 -25.42 4.28
CA LEU A 809 -28.22 -24.56 5.41
C LEU A 809 -27.95 -25.27 6.74
N ASP A 810 -27.63 -24.49 7.78
CA ASP A 810 -27.65 -24.89 9.18
C ASP A 810 -28.73 -24.08 9.91
N GLY A 811 -29.90 -24.70 10.10
CA GLY A 811 -31.10 -23.99 10.52
C GLY A 811 -31.53 -22.95 9.49
N ALA A 812 -31.44 -21.66 9.83
CA ALA A 812 -31.72 -20.56 8.91
C ALA A 812 -30.46 -19.98 8.25
N ALA A 813 -29.28 -20.28 8.79
CA ALA A 813 -28.01 -19.75 8.31
C ALA A 813 -27.47 -20.58 7.14
N ILE A 814 -26.65 -19.96 6.29
CA ILE A 814 -25.89 -20.68 5.25
C ILE A 814 -24.72 -21.39 5.89
N LYS A 815 -24.56 -22.69 5.63
CA LYS A 815 -23.44 -23.46 6.18
C LYS A 815 -22.17 -23.18 5.39
N THR A 816 -21.12 -22.78 6.09
CA THR A 816 -19.79 -22.56 5.51
C THR A 816 -18.68 -23.27 6.28
N ASP A 817 -17.53 -23.45 5.64
CA ASP A 817 -16.28 -23.81 6.30
C ASP A 817 -15.52 -22.56 6.79
N SER A 818 -14.34 -22.74 7.40
CA SER A 818 -13.50 -21.64 7.87
C SER A 818 -12.86 -20.82 6.73
N ALA A 819 -12.93 -21.26 5.48
CA ALA A 819 -12.58 -20.45 4.31
C ALA A 819 -13.77 -19.60 3.81
N CYS A 820 -14.88 -19.60 4.55
CA CYS A 820 -16.16 -18.97 4.18
C CYS A 820 -16.80 -19.58 2.92
N ARG A 821 -16.39 -20.80 2.53
CA ARG A 821 -16.90 -21.51 1.36
C ARG A 821 -18.12 -22.35 1.74
N THR A 822 -19.14 -22.38 0.88
CA THR A 822 -20.29 -23.28 1.04
C THR A 822 -19.96 -24.71 0.57
N ASN A 823 -20.93 -25.61 0.55
CA ASN A 823 -20.76 -26.93 -0.10
C ASN A 823 -20.66 -26.83 -1.64
N VAL A 824 -20.99 -25.68 -2.24
CA VAL A 824 -20.83 -25.40 -3.67
C VAL A 824 -19.50 -24.64 -3.86
N PRO A 825 -18.51 -25.20 -4.59
CA PRO A 825 -17.12 -24.70 -4.55
C PRO A 825 -16.90 -23.23 -4.92
N HIS A 826 -17.71 -22.70 -5.85
CA HIS A 826 -17.63 -21.32 -6.34
C HIS A 826 -18.63 -20.38 -5.65
N ILE A 827 -19.32 -20.83 -4.60
CA ILE A 827 -20.26 -20.03 -3.81
C ILE A 827 -19.74 -19.90 -2.38
N TYR A 828 -19.59 -18.67 -1.93
CA TYR A 828 -19.13 -18.28 -0.61
C TYR A 828 -20.25 -17.53 0.11
N ALA A 829 -20.19 -17.49 1.44
CA ALA A 829 -21.13 -16.70 2.24
C ALA A 829 -20.43 -16.11 3.48
N VAL A 830 -20.75 -14.86 3.82
CA VAL A 830 -20.08 -14.08 4.86
C VAL A 830 -21.04 -13.20 5.65
N GLY A 831 -20.67 -12.86 6.88
CA GLY A 831 -21.44 -12.00 7.78
C GLY A 831 -22.66 -12.70 8.37
N ASP A 832 -23.64 -11.91 8.81
CA ASP A 832 -24.74 -12.42 9.64
C ASP A 832 -25.53 -13.58 8.99
N VAL A 833 -25.51 -13.70 7.65
CA VAL A 833 -26.19 -14.79 6.92
C VAL A 833 -25.65 -16.19 7.24
N ILE A 834 -24.40 -16.30 7.71
CA ILE A 834 -23.79 -17.58 8.12
C ILE A 834 -23.92 -17.87 9.62
N GLY A 835 -24.53 -16.97 10.39
CA GLY A 835 -24.69 -17.11 11.84
C GLY A 835 -23.41 -16.77 12.62
N GLY A 836 -23.24 -17.40 13.79
CA GLY A 836 -22.12 -17.09 14.70
C GLY A 836 -22.23 -15.71 15.35
N TYR A 837 -21.09 -15.03 15.54
CA TYR A 837 -21.08 -13.64 16.01
C TYR A 837 -21.48 -12.69 14.87
N MET A 838 -22.70 -12.18 14.94
CA MET A 838 -23.27 -11.23 13.98
C MET A 838 -22.75 -9.80 14.24
N LEU A 839 -21.47 -9.59 13.97
CA LEU A 839 -20.74 -8.34 14.19
C LEU A 839 -20.19 -7.80 12.86
N ALA A 840 -20.23 -6.48 12.69
CA ALA A 840 -19.82 -5.83 11.44
C ALA A 840 -18.35 -6.11 11.06
N HIS A 841 -17.44 -6.01 12.02
CA HIS A 841 -16.01 -6.29 11.80
C HIS A 841 -15.70 -7.78 11.63
N THR A 842 -16.50 -8.67 12.22
CA THR A 842 -16.47 -10.11 11.95
C THR A 842 -16.88 -10.37 10.49
N ALA A 843 -17.99 -9.78 10.05
CA ALA A 843 -18.47 -9.89 8.67
C ALA A 843 -17.42 -9.35 7.67
N ALA A 844 -16.81 -8.20 7.95
CA ALA A 844 -15.73 -7.63 7.14
C ALA A 844 -14.51 -8.57 7.05
N THR A 845 -14.12 -9.18 8.17
CA THR A 845 -13.01 -10.15 8.21
C THR A 845 -13.33 -11.40 7.40
N GLN A 846 -14.54 -11.95 7.53
CA GLN A 846 -15.01 -13.06 6.71
C GLN A 846 -15.05 -12.69 5.22
N GLY A 847 -15.45 -11.45 4.89
CA GLY A 847 -15.41 -10.89 3.53
C GLY A 847 -14.01 -10.94 2.91
N ARG A 848 -12.99 -10.49 3.65
CA ARG A 848 -11.58 -10.59 3.24
C ARG A 848 -11.11 -12.05 3.14
N VAL A 849 -11.53 -12.93 4.05
CA VAL A 849 -11.23 -14.38 3.94
C VAL A 849 -11.81 -14.96 2.65
N ALA A 850 -13.06 -14.66 2.31
CA ALA A 850 -13.68 -15.11 1.07
C ALA A 850 -12.95 -14.56 -0.17
N ALA A 851 -12.63 -13.25 -0.16
CA ALA A 851 -11.91 -12.59 -1.24
C ALA A 851 -10.53 -13.22 -1.50
N HIS A 852 -9.70 -13.36 -0.46
CA HIS A 852 -8.39 -14.03 -0.56
C HIS A 852 -8.51 -15.43 -1.17
N ASN A 853 -9.44 -16.26 -0.67
CA ASN A 853 -9.61 -17.61 -1.19
C ASN A 853 -10.05 -17.61 -2.67
N LEU A 854 -10.96 -16.72 -3.06
CA LEU A 854 -11.40 -16.55 -4.46
C LEU A 854 -10.28 -16.04 -5.38
N SER A 855 -9.34 -15.25 -4.83
CA SER A 855 -8.13 -14.81 -5.52
C SER A 855 -7.03 -15.88 -5.58
N GLY A 856 -7.27 -17.09 -5.06
CA GLY A 856 -6.29 -18.17 -5.04
C GLY A 856 -5.29 -18.11 -3.88
N HIS A 857 -5.55 -17.27 -2.86
CA HIS A 857 -4.75 -17.14 -1.65
C HIS A 857 -5.45 -17.83 -0.46
N PRO A 858 -4.97 -19.00 0.00
CA PRO A 858 -5.60 -19.70 1.12
C PRO A 858 -5.62 -18.87 2.39
N LEU A 859 -6.81 -18.61 2.93
CA LEU A 859 -7.00 -17.92 4.21
C LEU A 859 -8.11 -18.59 5.02
N GLN A 860 -8.00 -18.57 6.34
CA GLN A 860 -8.96 -19.20 7.25
C GLN A 860 -9.43 -18.19 8.30
N TYR A 861 -10.74 -18.09 8.49
CA TYR A 861 -11.37 -17.33 9.55
C TYR A 861 -11.26 -18.09 10.88
N ASN A 862 -10.88 -17.39 11.94
CA ASN A 862 -10.78 -17.92 13.28
C ASN A 862 -11.63 -17.11 14.26
N GLN A 863 -12.81 -17.62 14.60
CA GLN A 863 -13.74 -16.99 15.53
C GLN A 863 -13.16 -16.81 16.94
N ASP A 864 -12.15 -17.60 17.35
CA ASP A 864 -11.51 -17.46 18.66
C ASP A 864 -10.68 -16.16 18.78
N LEU A 865 -10.53 -15.41 17.70
CA LEU A 865 -9.86 -14.10 17.67
C LEU A 865 -10.86 -12.93 17.60
N ASP A 866 -12.16 -13.22 17.50
CA ASP A 866 -13.17 -12.18 17.42
C ASP A 866 -13.17 -11.30 18.69
N CYS A 867 -13.56 -10.05 18.48
CA CYS A 867 -13.81 -9.11 19.54
C CYS A 867 -15.23 -8.56 19.44
N GLY A 868 -15.75 -7.98 20.53
CA GLY A 868 -17.07 -7.38 20.56
C GLY A 868 -17.18 -6.35 21.68
N VAL A 869 -17.99 -5.32 21.44
CA VAL A 869 -18.29 -4.27 22.41
C VAL A 869 -19.80 -4.07 22.47
N THR A 870 -20.34 -4.11 23.68
CA THR A 870 -21.65 -3.59 24.04
C THR A 870 -21.43 -2.18 24.56
N PHE A 871 -21.92 -1.19 23.81
CA PHE A 871 -21.73 0.22 24.11
C PHE A 871 -22.73 0.70 25.17
N SER A 872 -22.75 -0.02 26.29
CA SER A 872 -23.42 0.34 27.54
C SER A 872 -22.56 1.30 28.37
N ARG A 873 -23.05 1.76 29.51
CA ARG A 873 -22.30 2.55 30.50
C ARG A 873 -22.32 1.83 31.86
N PRO A 874 -21.18 1.31 32.37
CA PRO A 874 -19.90 1.14 31.67
C PRO A 874 -20.04 0.17 30.49
N GLU A 875 -19.11 0.24 29.55
CA GLU A 875 -19.12 -0.62 28.36
C GLU A 875 -18.70 -2.05 28.75
N ALA A 876 -19.34 -3.04 28.13
CA ALA A 876 -18.96 -4.45 28.28
C ALA A 876 -18.35 -4.95 26.97
N GLY A 877 -17.25 -5.69 27.03
CA GLY A 877 -16.60 -6.17 25.82
C GLY A 877 -15.72 -7.39 26.03
N PHE A 878 -15.30 -7.98 24.93
CA PHE A 878 -14.39 -9.12 24.94
C PHE A 878 -13.52 -9.12 23.68
N VAL A 879 -12.35 -9.73 23.80
CA VAL A 879 -11.60 -10.27 22.68
C VAL A 879 -11.14 -11.67 23.03
N GLY A 880 -11.29 -12.60 22.09
CA GLY A 880 -10.92 -13.99 22.23
C GLY A 880 -11.65 -14.73 23.35
N LEU A 881 -10.97 -15.70 23.97
CA LEU A 881 -11.59 -16.70 24.82
C LEU A 881 -11.69 -16.26 26.29
N SER A 882 -12.83 -16.52 26.92
CA SER A 882 -12.95 -16.60 28.38
C SER A 882 -12.30 -17.88 28.92
N VAL A 883 -12.04 -17.93 30.23
CA VAL A 883 -11.54 -19.17 30.87
C VAL A 883 -12.52 -20.33 30.68
N ALA A 884 -13.83 -20.07 30.72
CA ALA A 884 -14.84 -21.09 30.51
C ALA A 884 -14.79 -21.66 29.08
N GLN A 885 -14.72 -20.79 28.07
CA GLN A 885 -14.57 -21.19 26.67
C GLN A 885 -13.24 -21.91 26.41
N ALA A 886 -12.13 -21.41 26.97
CA ALA A 886 -10.82 -22.06 26.83
C ALA A 886 -10.82 -23.48 27.44
N LYS A 887 -11.40 -23.64 28.63
CA LYS A 887 -11.55 -24.96 29.27
C LYS A 887 -12.45 -25.91 28.48
N ALA A 888 -13.55 -25.41 27.91
CA ALA A 888 -14.42 -26.20 27.03
C ALA A 888 -13.69 -26.72 25.79
N LYS A 889 -12.64 -26.02 25.35
CA LYS A 889 -11.73 -26.42 24.25
C LYS A 889 -10.51 -27.22 24.71
N GLY A 890 -10.43 -27.62 25.98
CA GLY A 890 -9.31 -28.40 26.53
C GLY A 890 -8.03 -27.59 26.78
N ILE A 891 -8.08 -26.26 26.78
CA ILE A 891 -6.94 -25.39 27.08
C ILE A 891 -6.86 -25.16 28.59
N ASP A 892 -5.69 -25.42 29.19
CA ASP A 892 -5.44 -25.08 30.59
C ASP A 892 -5.19 -23.58 30.75
N ALA A 893 -6.28 -22.82 30.88
CA ALA A 893 -6.25 -21.37 30.98
C ALA A 893 -6.19 -20.85 32.43
N ALA A 894 -5.59 -19.68 32.61
CA ALA A 894 -5.59 -18.91 33.85
C ALA A 894 -5.93 -17.44 33.58
N GLU A 895 -6.61 -16.78 34.53
CA GLU A 895 -6.98 -15.37 34.39
C GLU A 895 -6.51 -14.48 35.55
N ALA A 896 -6.10 -13.25 35.26
CA ALA A 896 -6.00 -12.19 36.26
C ALA A 896 -7.12 -11.17 36.02
N LYS A 897 -7.57 -10.50 37.08
CA LYS A 897 -8.55 -9.42 36.98
C LYS A 897 -8.21 -8.25 37.89
N MET A 898 -8.62 -7.06 37.49
CA MET A 898 -8.44 -5.82 38.24
C MET A 898 -9.71 -4.98 38.18
N PRO A 899 -10.21 -4.49 39.34
CA PRO A 899 -11.35 -3.59 39.35
C PRO A 899 -10.96 -2.20 38.83
N MET A 900 -11.90 -1.50 38.20
CA MET A 900 -11.66 -0.12 37.75
C MET A 900 -11.52 0.86 38.91
N SER A 901 -12.04 0.51 40.09
CA SER A 901 -11.96 1.32 41.32
C SER A 901 -10.57 1.50 41.91
N ILE A 902 -9.55 0.79 41.40
CA ILE A 902 -8.14 0.99 41.81
C ILE A 902 -7.31 1.71 40.74
N ASP A 903 -7.89 1.97 39.56
CA ASP A 903 -7.21 2.65 38.47
C ASP A 903 -7.26 4.17 38.66
N ALA A 904 -6.10 4.82 38.60
CA ALA A 904 -6.02 6.25 38.88
C ALA A 904 -6.77 7.10 37.85
N LYS A 905 -6.74 6.72 36.56
CA LYS A 905 -7.44 7.44 35.49
C LYS A 905 -8.95 7.32 35.67
N ALA A 906 -9.45 6.13 35.98
CA ALA A 906 -10.86 5.87 36.32
C ALA A 906 -11.32 6.67 37.54
N MET A 907 -10.51 6.75 38.60
CA MET A 907 -10.80 7.58 39.78
C MET A 907 -10.93 9.06 39.42
N ILE A 908 -10.00 9.58 38.62
CA ILE A 908 -10.02 10.98 38.16
C ILE A 908 -11.30 11.29 37.37
N ALA A 909 -11.76 10.34 36.56
CA ALA A 909 -12.95 10.50 35.72
C ALA A 909 -14.28 10.20 36.44
N LEU A 910 -14.23 9.61 37.64
CA LEU A 910 -15.38 9.01 38.35
C LEU A 910 -15.99 7.80 37.63
N GLU A 911 -15.18 7.08 36.85
CA GLU A 911 -15.56 5.95 36.00
C GLU A 911 -15.07 4.62 36.61
N THR A 912 -15.44 4.40 37.87
CA THR A 912 -14.82 3.37 38.72
C THR A 912 -15.54 2.01 38.72
N HIS A 913 -16.63 1.88 37.97
CA HIS A 913 -17.41 0.66 37.90
C HIS A 913 -16.75 -0.41 37.02
N GLY A 914 -16.88 -1.66 37.45
CA GLY A 914 -16.46 -2.82 36.66
C GLY A 914 -15.00 -3.24 36.84
N MET A 915 -14.45 -3.91 35.82
CA MET A 915 -13.15 -4.58 35.87
C MET A 915 -12.61 -4.93 34.47
N ILE A 916 -11.30 -5.17 34.38
CA ILE A 916 -10.65 -5.81 33.23
C ILE A 916 -10.14 -7.19 33.65
N LYS A 917 -10.40 -8.21 32.83
CA LYS A 917 -9.94 -9.60 33.01
C LYS A 917 -9.03 -9.98 31.84
N LEU A 918 -7.85 -10.52 32.13
CA LEU A 918 -6.88 -11.02 31.15
C LEU A 918 -6.72 -12.53 31.30
N VAL A 919 -6.87 -13.26 30.20
CA VAL A 919 -6.86 -14.73 30.12
C VAL A 919 -5.65 -15.19 29.32
N ALA A 920 -4.90 -16.15 29.85
CA ALA A 920 -3.76 -16.75 29.19
C ALA A 920 -3.76 -18.27 29.27
N ASP A 921 -3.27 -18.91 28.20
CA ASP A 921 -2.91 -20.32 28.21
C ASP A 921 -1.67 -20.53 29.07
N LYS A 922 -1.74 -21.42 30.06
CA LYS A 922 -0.62 -21.69 30.96
C LYS A 922 0.56 -22.37 30.27
N ALA A 923 0.30 -23.19 29.24
CA ALA A 923 1.34 -23.96 28.57
C ALA A 923 2.23 -23.06 27.70
N SER A 924 1.61 -22.25 26.84
CA SER A 924 2.35 -21.32 25.97
C SER A 924 2.65 -19.97 26.61
N GLY A 925 1.96 -19.60 27.68
CA GLY A 925 2.00 -18.26 28.27
C GLY A 925 1.39 -17.17 27.38
N LYS A 926 0.73 -17.53 26.28
CA LYS A 926 0.07 -16.60 25.37
C LYS A 926 -1.23 -16.08 25.97
N ILE A 927 -1.49 -14.80 25.73
CA ILE A 927 -2.77 -14.17 26.05
C ILE A 927 -3.77 -14.63 24.99
N ILE A 928 -4.85 -15.28 25.43
CA ILE A 928 -5.86 -15.87 24.56
C ILE A 928 -7.22 -15.18 24.69
N GLY A 929 -7.35 -14.25 25.63
CA GLY A 929 -8.51 -13.39 25.70
C GLY A 929 -8.41 -12.28 26.73
N VAL A 930 -9.21 -11.23 26.55
CA VAL A 930 -9.36 -10.11 27.48
C VAL A 930 -10.83 -9.72 27.52
N HIS A 931 -11.39 -9.52 28.72
CA HIS A 931 -12.80 -9.22 28.94
C HIS A 931 -12.93 -7.94 29.76
N PHE A 932 -13.93 -7.13 29.44
CA PHE A 932 -14.05 -5.75 29.90
C PHE A 932 -15.43 -5.49 30.48
N LEU A 933 -15.45 -4.81 31.62
CA LEU A 933 -16.55 -3.97 32.09
C LEU A 933 -15.91 -2.65 32.50
N ALA A 934 -15.79 -1.69 31.59
CA ALA A 934 -15.09 -0.44 31.85
C ALA A 934 -15.56 0.64 30.87
N ASP A 935 -15.63 1.88 31.32
CA ASP A 935 -15.71 3.02 30.42
C ASP A 935 -14.49 3.03 29.48
N HIS A 936 -14.71 3.43 28.22
CA HIS A 936 -13.72 3.44 27.14
C HIS A 936 -13.25 2.06 26.63
N THR A 937 -14.05 1.00 26.84
CA THR A 937 -13.73 -0.32 26.26
C THR A 937 -13.60 -0.26 24.75
N ASP A 938 -14.42 0.56 24.08
CA ASP A 938 -14.40 0.86 22.64
C ASP A 938 -13.01 1.18 22.08
N THR A 939 -12.17 1.83 22.87
CA THR A 939 -10.79 2.20 22.51
C THR A 939 -9.75 1.28 23.17
N LEU A 940 -9.95 0.89 24.44
CA LEU A 940 -9.04 0.00 25.16
C LEU A 940 -8.90 -1.37 24.50
N ILE A 941 -9.98 -1.87 23.90
CA ILE A 941 -10.02 -3.18 23.25
C ILE A 941 -9.03 -3.30 22.10
N GLY A 942 -8.65 -2.19 21.44
CA GLY A 942 -7.70 -2.20 20.33
C GLY A 942 -6.32 -2.77 20.74
N ALA A 943 -5.81 -2.41 21.92
CA ALA A 943 -4.57 -2.98 22.45
C ALA A 943 -4.74 -4.48 22.74
N ALA A 944 -5.90 -4.89 23.24
CA ALA A 944 -6.19 -6.29 23.52
C ALA A 944 -6.35 -7.15 22.26
N VAL A 945 -6.91 -6.60 21.18
CA VAL A 945 -6.95 -7.23 19.86
C VAL A 945 -5.53 -7.54 19.38
N MET A 946 -4.59 -6.59 19.53
CA MET A 946 -3.19 -6.83 19.18
C MET A 946 -2.53 -7.88 20.07
N MET A 947 -2.83 -7.89 21.38
CA MET A 947 -2.31 -8.91 22.29
C MET A 947 -2.76 -10.32 21.92
N VAL A 948 -4.05 -10.51 21.64
CA VAL A 948 -4.63 -11.83 21.33
C VAL A 948 -4.27 -12.26 19.91
N SER A 949 -4.56 -11.41 18.90
CA SER A 949 -4.32 -11.74 17.49
C SER A 949 -2.84 -11.86 17.15
N GLY A 950 -1.99 -11.05 17.79
CA GLY A 950 -0.53 -11.14 17.67
C GLY A 950 0.09 -12.28 18.46
N GLY A 951 -0.70 -13.03 19.24
CA GLY A 951 -0.22 -14.14 20.07
C GLY A 951 0.81 -13.71 21.11
N MET A 952 0.65 -12.51 21.68
CA MET A 952 1.58 -11.96 22.67
C MET A 952 1.56 -12.80 23.94
N THR A 953 2.74 -12.96 24.54
CA THR A 953 2.90 -13.65 25.82
C THR A 953 2.71 -12.70 26.99
N LEU A 954 2.35 -13.25 28.15
CA LEU A 954 2.32 -12.50 29.41
C LEU A 954 3.64 -11.79 29.69
N THR A 955 4.78 -12.40 29.36
CA THR A 955 6.11 -11.80 29.57
C THR A 955 6.31 -10.56 28.72
N GLN A 956 5.94 -10.60 27.43
CA GLN A 956 6.05 -9.46 26.53
C GLN A 956 5.20 -8.28 27.02
N VAL A 957 3.95 -8.54 27.40
CA VAL A 957 3.05 -7.48 27.89
C VAL A 957 3.48 -6.96 29.27
N ALA A 958 3.98 -7.81 30.16
CA ALA A 958 4.47 -7.40 31.47
C ALA A 958 5.71 -6.48 31.41
N GLN A 959 6.52 -6.61 30.37
CA GLN A 959 7.74 -5.82 30.11
C GLN A 959 7.48 -4.56 29.29
N ALA A 960 6.32 -4.45 28.63
CA ALA A 960 5.95 -3.27 27.88
C ALA A 960 5.77 -2.06 28.83
N ILE A 961 6.21 -0.90 28.36
CA ILE A 961 6.06 0.38 29.06
C ILE A 961 4.75 1.00 28.57
N PHE A 962 3.72 0.97 29.42
CA PHE A 962 2.45 1.64 29.17
C PHE A 962 2.49 3.08 29.72
N PRO A 963 1.85 4.05 29.04
CA PRO A 963 1.79 5.42 29.51
C PRO A 963 1.00 5.54 30.83
N HIS A 964 1.45 6.41 31.73
CA HIS A 964 0.81 6.67 33.02
C HIS A 964 0.45 8.16 33.17
N PRO A 965 -0.73 8.51 33.72
CA PRO A 965 -1.83 7.60 34.10
C PRO A 965 -2.75 7.27 32.90
N THR A 966 -2.95 5.98 32.61
CA THR A 966 -3.93 5.52 31.61
C THR A 966 -4.51 4.16 31.99
N GLN A 967 -5.76 3.88 31.64
CA GLN A 967 -6.35 2.55 31.86
C GLN A 967 -5.59 1.42 31.13
N THR A 968 -4.82 1.73 30.08
CA THR A 968 -3.99 0.74 29.37
C THR A 968 -2.86 0.17 30.24
N GLU A 969 -2.43 0.88 31.28
CA GLU A 969 -1.38 0.40 32.20
C GLU A 969 -1.81 -0.86 32.98
N LEU A 970 -3.12 -1.06 33.13
CA LEU A 970 -3.70 -2.26 33.74
C LEU A 970 -3.32 -3.53 32.97
N PHE A 971 -3.11 -3.49 31.65
CA PHE A 971 -2.68 -4.67 30.90
C PHE A 971 -1.32 -5.18 31.35
N GLY A 972 -0.34 -4.29 31.50
CA GLY A 972 0.98 -4.63 32.02
C GLY A 972 0.91 -5.16 33.44
N GLU A 973 0.06 -4.56 34.28
CA GLU A 973 -0.10 -4.97 35.67
C GLU A 973 -0.82 -6.32 35.82
N LEU A 974 -1.89 -6.55 35.06
CA LEU A 974 -2.57 -7.85 34.95
C LEU A 974 -1.60 -8.95 34.52
N ALA A 975 -0.77 -8.69 33.51
CA ALA A 975 0.22 -9.64 33.03
C ALA A 975 1.28 -9.96 34.10
N ARG A 976 1.84 -8.95 34.78
CA ARG A 976 2.79 -9.13 35.90
C ARG A 976 2.18 -9.93 37.05
N ARG A 977 0.93 -9.63 37.42
CA ARG A 977 0.20 -10.36 38.47
C ARG A 977 -0.03 -11.81 38.11
N LEU A 978 -0.46 -12.07 36.87
CA LEU A 978 -0.70 -13.43 36.40
C LEU A 978 0.60 -14.24 36.37
N LEU A 979 1.69 -13.68 35.84
CA LEU A 979 3.02 -14.31 35.87
C LEU A 979 3.48 -14.63 37.29
N SER A 980 3.36 -13.67 38.22
CA SER A 980 3.72 -13.89 39.62
C SER A 980 2.91 -15.01 40.26
N ARG A 981 1.62 -15.13 39.93
CA ARG A 981 0.77 -16.23 40.41
C ARG A 981 1.17 -17.57 39.80
N LEU A 982 1.42 -17.64 38.50
CA LEU A 982 1.85 -18.87 37.81
C LEU A 982 3.21 -19.36 38.33
N ARG A 983 4.18 -18.46 38.55
CA ARG A 983 5.48 -18.81 39.16
C ARG A 983 5.34 -19.38 40.57
N ARG A 984 4.43 -18.85 41.38
CA ARG A 984 4.17 -19.34 42.75
C ARG A 984 3.49 -20.70 42.75
N THR A 985 2.65 -20.99 41.77
CA THR A 985 1.96 -22.29 41.65
C THR A 985 2.87 -23.37 41.08
N ALA A 986 3.80 -23.03 40.17
CA ALA A 986 4.77 -24.00 39.65
C ALA A 986 5.86 -24.44 40.65
N LYS A 987 6.04 -23.70 41.76
CA LYS A 987 6.98 -24.05 42.84
C LYS A 987 6.38 -24.98 43.91
N LYS A 988 5.08 -25.22 43.87
CA LYS A 988 4.36 -26.16 44.73
C LYS A 988 4.09 -27.43 43.94
#